data_AF-Q12750-F1
#
_entry.id   AF-Q12750-F1
#
_cell.length_a   1.000
_cell.length_b   1.000
_cell.length_c   1.000
_cell.angle_alpha   90.00
_cell.angle_beta   90.00
_cell.angle_gamma   90.00
#
_symmetry.space_group_name_H-M   'P 1'
#
loop_
_entity.id
_entity.type
_entity.pdbx_description
1 polymer ?
#
loop_
_entity_poly.entity_id
_entity_poly.type
_entity_poly.pdbx_seq_one_letter_code
_entity_poly.pdbx_strand_id
1 'polypeptide(L)'
;LIEDELSEEVAMARPVKRQAQGAGGAADDIDEKHLLAFIAKEKYKEENKCKQELEKYCEELKKIDGGSDVNKNVKGLCEDGKQQDKCKLKGEVEKVLKAFEGELQEALKDIKDENCEKYEEKCILLEETDYDVIKDNCIELREGCYKLKREKVAEELLLRALGGDAKEEAKCKGKMNTVCPVLSRESDELMSFCLDSAKTCGDLKKKLGTVCEPLKKELKDNELAEKCHERLEKCHFYEEACENIKCKDDKEQCKGKNITYKAPGSDFTPVKPRASLLTMIGLEDVYKRAEKDGILIGRQGVDLPKTFGDNLLQDLLLVLSQDEDNKEPEEKCKKALGKCETSKHLDDDLKKLCDDGNKQEKCKKLLNVEERCTNLKLNLHLKDLSTKYEKDKDSDLLFWRELPTLFTKGECAELVSECFYLEKACKDNKIDQACQNVRAACYKMGQNRMLNMLFREGLKESPDNIKYYDENPRKCQEFVVGSCTKLKKYLPQCLYPKELCYAVSDDIFLQSKELGVLLDDQRDFPLEEDCLELKEKCAQLETYSNSNSQKCATLRRRCKYLRVSEGFRKVFLKREDDSLKKENCTKALQEKCDALSRKRRNPFGFSCALQEETCEYMVARTKDECFYLKDNMESKAILQEIEKANKNETTLEELCTTWGRHCHQLVKNCPDDLKKNKNNQGYNCDELDEKCSDTFKKLKLKDELTHLLKGSLKGEDDCKKTLGER
;
A
#
# COMPACT_ATOMS: atom_id res chain seq x y z
N LEU A 1 8.92 7.23 37.86
CA LEU A 1 8.20 8.52 37.74
C LEU A 1 8.25 9.16 36.35
N ILE A 2 9.10 8.73 35.41
CA ILE A 2 8.94 9.04 33.96
C ILE A 2 8.66 7.74 33.15
N GLU A 3 8.57 6.59 33.83
CA GLU A 3 8.22 5.30 33.22
C GLU A 3 6.70 5.01 33.21
N ASP A 4 5.88 5.80 33.91
CA ASP A 4 4.44 5.55 34.06
C ASP A 4 3.51 6.51 33.27
N GLU A 5 4.05 7.53 32.59
CA GLU A 5 3.25 8.55 31.86
C GLU A 5 3.42 8.49 30.32
N LEU A 6 4.08 7.47 29.79
CA LEU A 6 4.29 7.29 28.34
C LEU A 6 3.89 5.89 27.83
N SER A 7 3.14 5.13 28.65
CA SER A 7 2.69 3.76 28.36
C SER A 7 1.27 3.68 27.77
N GLU A 8 0.58 4.79 27.57
CA GLU A 8 -0.76 4.81 26.94
C GLU A 8 -0.71 5.54 25.60
N GLU A 9 -0.18 4.89 24.57
CA GLU A 9 -0.58 5.09 23.16
C GLU A 9 0.11 4.04 22.27
N VAL A 10 -0.20 2.76 22.49
CA VAL A 10 0.08 1.72 21.49
C VAL A 10 -1.09 0.74 21.47
N ALA A 11 -2.19 1.16 20.85
CA ALA A 11 -3.20 0.23 20.33
C ALA A 11 -2.99 0.11 18.82
N MET A 12 -1.87 -0.51 18.41
CA MET A 12 -1.77 -1.03 17.05
C MET A 12 -2.61 -2.30 16.98
N ALA A 13 -3.61 -2.27 16.10
CA ALA A 13 -4.47 -3.41 15.83
C ALA A 13 -3.62 -4.65 15.58
N ARG A 14 -3.84 -5.69 16.39
CA ARG A 14 -3.30 -7.03 16.13
C ARG A 14 -3.67 -7.42 14.69
N PRO A 15 -2.80 -8.12 13.94
CA PRO A 15 -3.22 -8.79 12.73
C PRO A 15 -4.28 -9.81 13.16
N VAL A 16 -5.55 -9.49 12.90
CA VAL A 16 -6.64 -10.44 13.04
C VAL A 16 -6.31 -11.57 12.09
N LYS A 17 -6.12 -12.77 12.63
CA LYS A 17 -6.12 -14.00 11.83
C LYS A 17 -7.43 -14.00 11.06
N ARG A 18 -7.40 -13.56 9.80
CA ARG A 18 -8.44 -13.86 8.83
C ARG A 18 -8.40 -15.38 8.66
N GLN A 19 -9.24 -16.10 9.41
CA GLN A 19 -9.74 -17.34 8.86
C GLN A 19 -10.48 -16.93 7.59
N ALA A 20 -10.06 -17.49 6.46
CA ALA A 20 -10.80 -17.43 5.21
C ALA A 20 -12.17 -18.08 5.48
N GLN A 21 -13.14 -17.30 5.96
CA GLN A 21 -14.51 -17.74 6.10
C GLN A 21 -15.11 -17.75 4.71
N GLY A 22 -15.52 -18.94 4.30
CA GLY A 22 -15.95 -19.27 2.95
C GLY A 22 -17.08 -18.38 2.45
N ALA A 23 -16.81 -17.70 1.34
CA ALA A 23 -17.78 -17.57 0.28
C ALA A 23 -17.71 -18.87 -0.52
N GLY A 24 -18.66 -19.78 -0.27
CA GLY A 24 -18.86 -20.98 -1.07
C GLY A 24 -19.44 -20.62 -2.43
N GLY A 25 -18.58 -20.17 -3.34
CA GLY A 25 -18.76 -20.40 -4.77
C GLY A 25 -18.09 -21.72 -5.09
N ALA A 26 -18.80 -22.66 -5.70
CA ALA A 26 -18.24 -23.95 -6.09
C ALA A 26 -17.06 -23.74 -7.04
N ALA A 27 -15.83 -23.77 -6.51
CA ALA A 27 -14.68 -24.15 -7.32
C ALA A 27 -14.99 -25.57 -7.81
N ASP A 28 -15.25 -25.74 -9.10
CA ASP A 28 -15.27 -27.06 -9.71
C ASP A 28 -13.93 -27.72 -9.38
N ASP A 29 -13.98 -28.78 -8.57
CA ASP A 29 -12.81 -29.44 -7.98
C ASP A 29 -11.78 -29.76 -9.07
N ILE A 30 -10.52 -29.40 -8.83
CA ILE A 30 -9.39 -29.82 -9.65
C ILE A 30 -9.23 -31.33 -9.45
N ASP A 31 -9.78 -32.10 -10.38
CA ASP A 31 -9.79 -33.56 -10.33
C ASP A 31 -8.47 -34.18 -10.83
N GLU A 32 -8.40 -35.51 -10.78
CA GLU A 32 -7.24 -36.28 -11.22
C GLU A 32 -6.90 -36.08 -12.72
N LYS A 33 -7.88 -35.80 -13.56
CA LYS A 33 -7.71 -35.65 -15.02
C LYS A 33 -7.08 -34.30 -15.36
N HIS A 34 -7.47 -33.25 -14.65
CA HIS A 34 -6.82 -31.94 -14.75
C HIS A 34 -5.34 -32.04 -14.40
N LEU A 35 -5.02 -32.75 -13.31
CA LEU A 35 -3.63 -32.95 -12.88
C LEU A 35 -2.85 -33.82 -13.86
N LEU A 36 -3.47 -34.85 -14.44
CA LEU A 36 -2.83 -35.67 -15.48
C LEU A 36 -2.50 -34.82 -16.71
N ALA A 37 -3.40 -33.94 -17.15
CA ALA A 37 -3.17 -33.00 -18.25
C ALA A 37 -2.01 -32.04 -17.94
N PHE A 38 -1.95 -31.51 -16.72
CA PHE A 38 -0.88 -30.61 -16.28
C PHE A 38 0.49 -31.31 -16.23
N ILE A 39 0.56 -32.51 -15.65
CA ILE A 39 1.82 -33.26 -15.48
C ILE A 39 2.35 -33.76 -16.82
N ALA A 40 1.48 -34.40 -17.62
CA ALA A 40 1.89 -34.98 -18.89
C ALA A 40 1.93 -33.96 -20.04
N LYS A 41 1.31 -32.78 -19.88
CA LYS A 41 1.16 -31.75 -20.94
C LYS A 41 0.64 -32.39 -22.22
N GLU A 42 1.15 -32.02 -23.40
CA GLU A 42 0.83 -32.64 -24.70
C GLU A 42 1.06 -34.17 -24.76
N LYS A 43 1.94 -34.71 -23.91
CA LYS A 43 2.34 -36.13 -23.96
C LYS A 43 1.24 -37.07 -23.44
N TYR A 44 0.18 -36.54 -22.83
CA TYR A 44 -0.98 -37.32 -22.40
C TYR A 44 -1.66 -38.09 -23.55
N LYS A 45 -1.53 -37.60 -24.80
CA LYS A 45 -2.09 -38.22 -26.01
C LYS A 45 -1.45 -39.57 -26.34
N GLU A 46 -0.19 -39.76 -25.93
CA GLU A 46 0.58 -40.98 -26.17
C GLU A 46 0.79 -41.74 -24.86
N GLU A 47 0.14 -42.88 -24.68
CA GLU A 47 0.12 -43.62 -23.40
C GLU A 47 1.54 -43.92 -22.85
N ASN A 48 2.49 -44.28 -23.71
CA ASN A 48 3.86 -44.56 -23.29
C ASN A 48 4.60 -43.29 -22.84
N LYS A 49 4.43 -42.16 -23.54
CA LYS A 49 5.06 -40.88 -23.15
C LYS A 49 4.42 -40.30 -21.90
N CYS A 50 3.09 -40.37 -21.82
CA CYS A 50 2.32 -40.04 -20.61
C CYS A 50 2.86 -40.80 -19.40
N LYS A 51 3.01 -42.13 -19.52
CA LYS A 51 3.54 -42.96 -18.44
C LYS A 51 4.94 -42.53 -18.02
N GLN A 52 5.83 -42.28 -18.98
CA GLN A 52 7.20 -41.85 -18.69
C GLN A 52 7.26 -40.52 -17.92
N GLU A 53 6.48 -39.52 -18.33
CA GLU A 53 6.41 -38.24 -17.60
C GLU A 53 5.81 -38.40 -16.20
N LEU A 54 4.75 -39.21 -16.09
CA LEU A 54 4.10 -39.46 -14.82
C LEU A 54 5.01 -40.21 -13.85
N GLU A 55 5.73 -41.25 -14.30
CA GLU A 55 6.73 -41.97 -13.51
C GLU A 55 7.85 -41.03 -13.04
N LYS A 56 8.38 -40.20 -13.95
CA LYS A 56 9.42 -39.22 -13.62
C LYS A 56 8.94 -38.24 -12.54
N TYR A 57 7.75 -37.68 -12.71
CA TYR A 57 7.14 -36.76 -11.75
C TYR A 57 6.96 -37.43 -10.36
N CYS A 58 6.41 -38.64 -10.34
CA CYS A 58 6.18 -39.37 -9.10
C CYS A 58 7.49 -39.81 -8.41
N GLU A 59 8.54 -40.16 -9.17
CA GLU A 59 9.86 -40.45 -8.61
C GLU A 59 10.51 -39.22 -7.96
N GLU A 60 10.34 -38.04 -8.55
CA GLU A 60 10.80 -36.78 -7.97
C GLU A 60 10.10 -36.51 -6.63
N LEU A 61 8.78 -36.67 -6.56
CA LEU A 61 8.02 -36.52 -5.31
C LEU A 61 8.43 -37.58 -4.26
N LYS A 62 8.61 -38.84 -4.67
CA LYS A 62 9.03 -39.92 -3.75
C LYS A 62 10.34 -39.64 -3.02
N LYS A 63 11.27 -38.93 -3.66
CA LYS A 63 12.54 -38.53 -3.05
C LYS A 63 12.37 -37.48 -1.95
N ILE A 64 11.25 -36.77 -1.91
CA ILE A 64 10.94 -35.70 -0.95
C ILE A 64 10.25 -36.29 0.27
N ASP A 65 9.01 -36.76 0.11
CA ASP A 65 8.10 -37.13 1.21
C ASP A 65 7.64 -38.60 1.17
N GLY A 66 8.16 -39.41 0.25
CA GLY A 66 7.64 -40.75 -0.02
C GLY A 66 6.53 -40.80 -1.08
N GLY A 67 6.16 -39.66 -1.67
CA GLY A 67 5.58 -39.57 -3.02
C GLY A 67 4.11 -39.15 -3.12
N SER A 68 3.50 -38.46 -2.14
CA SER A 68 2.04 -38.33 -2.22
C SER A 68 1.30 -37.29 -1.38
N ASP A 69 1.93 -36.53 -0.48
CA ASP A 69 1.14 -35.77 0.50
C ASP A 69 0.73 -34.38 0.01
N VAL A 70 1.27 -33.88 -1.11
CA VAL A 70 0.89 -32.58 -1.70
C VAL A 70 -0.61 -32.47 -1.96
N ASN A 71 -1.22 -33.51 -2.55
CA ASN A 71 -2.65 -33.54 -2.88
C ASN A 71 -3.14 -35.00 -3.02
N LYS A 72 -4.38 -35.29 -2.59
CA LYS A 72 -4.99 -36.63 -2.67
C LYS A 72 -5.08 -37.19 -4.10
N ASN A 73 -5.29 -36.34 -5.09
CA ASN A 73 -5.37 -36.74 -6.50
C ASN A 73 -3.97 -37.03 -7.07
N VAL A 74 -2.94 -36.28 -6.65
CA VAL A 74 -1.53 -36.60 -6.97
C VAL A 74 -1.14 -37.96 -6.38
N LYS A 75 -1.54 -38.24 -5.14
CA LYS A 75 -1.37 -39.57 -4.52
C LYS A 75 -1.94 -40.68 -5.39
N GLY A 76 -3.16 -40.51 -5.88
CA GLY A 76 -3.84 -41.46 -6.77
C GLY A 76 -3.11 -41.67 -8.11
N LEU A 77 -2.54 -40.62 -8.67
CA LEU A 77 -1.72 -40.67 -9.89
C LEU A 77 -0.37 -41.37 -9.69
N CYS A 78 0.22 -41.21 -8.50
CA CYS A 78 1.53 -41.77 -8.14
C CYS A 78 1.49 -43.14 -7.47
N GLU A 79 0.32 -43.80 -7.43
CA GLU A 79 0.21 -45.18 -6.92
C GLU A 79 1.08 -46.16 -7.74
N ASP A 80 1.85 -46.97 -7.03
CA ASP A 80 2.80 -47.91 -7.65
C ASP A 80 2.11 -48.88 -8.62
N GLY A 81 2.61 -48.90 -9.86
CA GLY A 81 2.16 -49.82 -10.90
C GLY A 81 0.86 -49.41 -11.61
N LYS A 82 0.25 -48.27 -11.26
CA LYS A 82 -1.02 -47.81 -11.86
C LYS A 82 -0.89 -46.73 -12.94
N GLN A 83 0.32 -46.22 -13.19
CA GLN A 83 0.58 -45.13 -14.13
C GLN A 83 0.06 -45.45 -15.55
N GLN A 84 0.23 -46.69 -15.99
CA GLN A 84 -0.30 -47.14 -17.29
C GLN A 84 -1.83 -47.01 -17.37
N ASP A 85 -2.54 -47.37 -16.30
CA ASP A 85 -4.00 -47.31 -16.27
C ASP A 85 -4.50 -45.88 -16.20
N LYS A 86 -3.78 -44.99 -15.49
CA LYS A 86 -4.10 -43.55 -15.47
C LYS A 86 -3.96 -42.91 -16.86
N CYS A 87 -2.91 -43.26 -17.61
CA CYS A 87 -2.71 -42.77 -18.97
C CYS A 87 -3.74 -43.28 -20.00
N LYS A 88 -4.52 -44.33 -19.69
CA LYS A 88 -5.67 -44.74 -20.53
C LYS A 88 -6.84 -43.76 -20.44
N LEU A 89 -6.85 -42.84 -19.47
CA LEU A 89 -7.89 -41.81 -19.29
C LEU A 89 -7.83 -40.66 -20.30
N LYS A 90 -6.98 -40.74 -21.35
CA LYS A 90 -6.80 -39.68 -22.36
C LYS A 90 -8.11 -39.12 -22.95
N GLY A 91 -9.09 -39.99 -23.22
CA GLY A 91 -10.39 -39.57 -23.75
C GLY A 91 -11.25 -38.82 -22.73
N GLU A 92 -11.03 -39.02 -21.44
CA GLU A 92 -11.67 -38.23 -20.39
C GLU A 92 -10.94 -36.90 -20.17
N VAL A 93 -9.61 -36.88 -20.28
CA VAL A 93 -8.81 -35.65 -20.29
C VAL A 93 -9.28 -34.72 -21.41
N GLU A 94 -9.42 -35.23 -22.64
CA GLU A 94 -9.92 -34.44 -23.77
C GLU A 94 -11.33 -33.86 -23.53
N LYS A 95 -12.21 -34.60 -22.85
CA LYS A 95 -13.55 -34.11 -22.50
C LYS A 95 -13.48 -32.97 -21.50
N VAL A 96 -12.63 -33.09 -20.48
CA VAL A 96 -12.41 -32.06 -19.47
C VAL A 96 -11.84 -30.79 -20.11
N LEU A 97 -10.83 -30.92 -20.98
CA LEU A 97 -10.23 -29.79 -21.68
C LEU A 97 -11.25 -29.08 -22.58
N LYS A 98 -12.05 -29.82 -23.37
CA LYS A 98 -13.12 -29.23 -24.21
C LYS A 98 -14.22 -28.56 -23.41
N ALA A 99 -14.60 -29.13 -22.26
CA ALA A 99 -15.59 -28.51 -21.38
C ALA A 99 -15.06 -27.19 -20.83
N PHE A 100 -13.81 -27.18 -20.37
CA PHE A 100 -13.15 -25.98 -19.86
C PHE A 100 -12.97 -24.91 -20.94
N GLU A 101 -12.64 -25.28 -22.17
CA GLU A 101 -12.58 -24.36 -23.32
C GLU A 101 -13.91 -23.60 -23.48
N GLY A 102 -15.04 -24.30 -23.43
CA GLY A 102 -16.37 -23.68 -23.52
C GLY A 102 -16.69 -22.76 -22.34
N GLU A 103 -16.29 -23.14 -21.12
CA GLU A 103 -16.43 -22.31 -19.92
C GLU A 103 -15.60 -21.02 -20.01
N LEU A 104 -14.38 -21.10 -20.53
CA LEU A 104 -13.49 -19.95 -20.72
C LEU A 104 -14.04 -18.97 -21.76
N GLN A 105 -14.53 -19.47 -22.90
CA GLN A 105 -15.12 -18.61 -23.93
C GLN A 105 -16.32 -17.81 -23.40
N GLU A 106 -17.09 -18.37 -22.47
CA GLU A 106 -18.17 -17.62 -21.80
C GLU A 106 -17.62 -16.61 -20.80
N ALA A 107 -16.61 -17.00 -20.01
CA ALA A 107 -16.00 -16.14 -18.99
C ALA A 107 -15.30 -14.90 -19.57
N LEU A 108 -14.74 -15.01 -20.79
CA LEU A 108 -14.05 -13.91 -21.48
C LEU A 108 -14.97 -12.84 -22.05
N LYS A 109 -16.27 -13.14 -22.25
CA LYS A 109 -17.24 -12.15 -22.76
C LYS A 109 -17.43 -10.98 -21.80
N ASP A 110 -17.33 -11.24 -20.50
CA ASP A 110 -17.55 -10.26 -19.44
C ASP A 110 -16.80 -10.72 -18.19
N ILE A 111 -15.51 -10.36 -18.09
CA ILE A 111 -14.62 -10.77 -17.00
C ILE A 111 -15.06 -10.11 -15.70
N LYS A 112 -15.40 -10.94 -14.70
CA LYS A 112 -15.81 -10.55 -13.35
C LYS A 112 -14.96 -11.24 -12.29
N ASP A 113 -15.09 -10.81 -11.04
CA ASP A 113 -14.40 -11.46 -9.92
C ASP A 113 -14.74 -12.95 -9.84
N GLU A 114 -16.02 -13.31 -10.04
CA GLU A 114 -16.43 -14.71 -9.98
C GLU A 114 -15.72 -15.55 -11.06
N ASN A 115 -15.48 -14.98 -12.25
CA ASN A 115 -14.74 -15.66 -13.32
C ASN A 115 -13.27 -15.85 -12.94
N CYS A 116 -12.66 -14.80 -12.39
CA CYS A 116 -11.26 -14.84 -11.95
C CYS A 116 -11.06 -15.88 -10.84
N GLU A 117 -11.88 -15.82 -9.78
CA GLU A 117 -11.83 -16.75 -8.67
C GLU A 117 -12.07 -18.20 -9.11
N LYS A 118 -12.95 -18.42 -10.09
CA LYS A 118 -13.29 -19.77 -10.57
C LYS A 118 -12.24 -20.36 -11.52
N TYR A 119 -11.65 -19.56 -12.40
CA TYR A 119 -10.92 -20.07 -13.56
C TYR A 119 -9.41 -19.75 -13.57
N GLU A 120 -8.91 -18.80 -12.77
CA GLU A 120 -7.48 -18.44 -12.78
C GLU A 120 -6.56 -19.64 -12.45
N GLU A 121 -6.85 -20.39 -11.38
CA GLU A 121 -6.02 -21.55 -11.00
C GLU A 121 -6.08 -22.68 -12.03
N LYS A 122 -7.27 -22.93 -12.60
CA LYS A 122 -7.43 -23.90 -13.68
C LYS A 122 -6.66 -23.48 -14.92
N CYS A 123 -6.64 -22.19 -15.24
CA CYS A 123 -5.88 -21.67 -16.36
C CYS A 123 -4.38 -21.88 -16.18
N ILE A 124 -3.83 -21.57 -15.00
CA ILE A 124 -2.42 -21.81 -14.69
C ILE A 124 -2.07 -23.32 -14.83
N LEU A 125 -3.00 -24.23 -14.54
CA LEU A 125 -2.78 -25.68 -14.70
C LEU A 125 -2.88 -26.17 -16.14
N LEU A 126 -3.66 -25.52 -17.00
CA LEU A 126 -4.05 -26.11 -18.28
C LEU A 126 -3.52 -25.34 -19.50
N GLU A 127 -2.94 -24.16 -19.30
CA GLU A 127 -2.40 -23.35 -20.40
C GLU A 127 -1.19 -23.99 -21.11
N GLU A 128 -0.47 -24.92 -20.45
CA GLU A 128 0.63 -25.70 -21.06
C GLU A 128 0.18 -26.99 -21.77
N THR A 129 -1.13 -27.18 -21.92
CA THR A 129 -1.68 -28.28 -22.74
C THR A 129 -1.60 -27.94 -24.22
N ASP A 130 -1.77 -28.93 -25.10
CA ASP A 130 -1.71 -28.73 -26.56
C ASP A 130 -3.04 -28.22 -27.18
N TYR A 131 -3.85 -27.56 -26.36
CA TYR A 131 -5.06 -26.88 -26.78
C TYR A 131 -4.78 -25.38 -26.93
N ASP A 132 -4.38 -24.97 -28.14
CA ASP A 132 -4.05 -23.57 -28.46
C ASP A 132 -5.14 -22.58 -28.00
N VAL A 133 -6.42 -22.97 -28.12
CA VAL A 133 -7.55 -22.15 -27.67
C VAL A 133 -7.56 -21.96 -26.15
N ILE A 134 -7.25 -23.01 -25.37
CA ILE A 134 -7.16 -22.90 -23.91
C ILE A 134 -5.98 -22.00 -23.53
N LYS A 135 -4.84 -22.17 -24.21
CA LYS A 135 -3.66 -21.33 -24.02
C LYS A 135 -3.98 -19.85 -24.18
N ASP A 136 -4.50 -19.45 -25.34
CA ASP A 136 -4.73 -18.02 -25.64
C ASP A 136 -5.79 -17.44 -24.72
N ASN A 137 -6.89 -18.17 -24.50
CA ASN A 137 -7.98 -17.74 -23.62
C ASN A 137 -7.54 -17.61 -22.16
N CYS A 138 -6.65 -18.47 -21.69
CA CYS A 138 -6.14 -18.39 -20.32
C CYS A 138 -5.20 -17.21 -20.09
N ILE A 139 -4.38 -16.88 -21.10
CA ILE A 139 -3.54 -15.68 -21.07
C ILE A 139 -4.42 -14.44 -21.03
N GLU A 140 -5.45 -14.37 -21.89
CA GLU A 140 -6.41 -13.26 -21.92
C GLU A 140 -7.16 -13.12 -20.60
N LEU A 141 -7.64 -14.24 -20.03
CA LEU A 141 -8.36 -14.24 -18.75
C LEU A 141 -7.47 -13.69 -17.63
N ARG A 142 -6.23 -14.17 -17.50
CA ARG A 142 -5.31 -13.72 -16.45
C ARG A 142 -4.95 -12.25 -16.60
N GLU A 143 -4.72 -11.77 -17.83
CA GLU A 143 -4.47 -10.36 -18.09
C GLU A 143 -5.70 -9.51 -17.70
N GLY A 144 -6.90 -9.92 -18.12
CA GLY A 144 -8.15 -9.25 -17.79
C GLY A 144 -8.42 -9.22 -16.29
N CYS A 145 -8.19 -10.32 -15.57
CA CYS A 145 -8.32 -10.40 -14.12
C CYS A 145 -7.35 -9.47 -13.40
N TYR A 146 -6.10 -9.39 -13.86
CA TYR A 146 -5.11 -8.47 -13.28
C TYR A 146 -5.52 -7.01 -13.48
N LYS A 147 -5.94 -6.64 -14.69
CA LYS A 147 -6.44 -5.28 -15.00
C LYS A 147 -7.67 -4.93 -14.15
N LEU A 148 -8.66 -5.81 -14.10
CA LEU A 148 -9.88 -5.62 -13.31
C LEU A 148 -9.58 -5.37 -11.83
N LYS A 149 -8.67 -6.16 -11.24
CA LYS A 149 -8.29 -6.01 -9.83
C LYS A 149 -7.57 -4.69 -9.57
N ARG A 150 -6.73 -4.22 -10.50
CA ARG A 150 -6.06 -2.91 -10.39
C ARG A 150 -7.02 -1.74 -10.59
N GLU A 151 -7.95 -1.84 -11.54
CA GLU A 151 -9.01 -0.86 -11.77
C GLU A 151 -9.87 -0.67 -10.53
N LYS A 152 -10.26 -1.76 -9.84
CA LYS A 152 -11.03 -1.70 -8.59
C LYS A 152 -10.33 -0.94 -7.48
N VAL A 153 -9.00 -1.08 -7.37
CA VAL A 153 -8.21 -0.32 -6.41
C VAL A 153 -8.27 1.17 -6.73
N ALA A 154 -8.10 1.54 -7.99
CA ALA A 154 -8.19 2.94 -8.43
C ALA A 154 -9.60 3.52 -8.22
N GLU A 155 -10.65 2.73 -8.47
CA GLU A 155 -12.03 3.13 -8.19
C GLU A 155 -12.31 3.34 -6.71
N GLU A 156 -11.81 2.45 -5.84
CA GLU A 156 -11.93 2.60 -4.39
C GLU A 156 -11.30 3.93 -3.95
N LEU A 157 -10.10 4.24 -4.43
CA LEU A 157 -9.38 5.48 -4.12
C LEU A 157 -10.11 6.72 -4.62
N LEU A 158 -10.67 6.69 -5.84
CA LEU A 158 -11.46 7.79 -6.37
C LEU A 158 -12.74 8.01 -5.56
N LEU A 159 -13.46 6.94 -5.19
CA LEU A 159 -14.65 7.06 -4.35
C LEU A 159 -14.31 7.67 -2.99
N ARG A 160 -13.20 7.28 -2.36
CA ARG A 160 -12.73 7.87 -1.10
C ARG A 160 -12.36 9.35 -1.26
N ALA A 161 -11.75 9.73 -2.38
CA ALA A 161 -11.34 11.11 -2.65
C ALA A 161 -12.52 12.05 -2.98
N LEU A 162 -13.53 11.52 -3.68
CA LEU A 162 -14.73 12.26 -4.07
C LEU A 162 -15.75 12.36 -2.93
N GLY A 163 -15.83 11.35 -2.06
CA GLY A 163 -16.77 11.32 -0.94
C GLY A 163 -18.22 11.49 -1.41
N GLY A 164 -18.99 12.35 -0.73
CA GLY A 164 -20.38 12.65 -1.09
C GLY A 164 -20.57 13.21 -2.50
N ASP A 165 -19.55 13.84 -3.10
CA ASP A 165 -19.64 14.43 -4.45
C ASP A 165 -19.79 13.36 -5.54
N ALA A 166 -19.41 12.10 -5.26
CA ALA A 166 -19.57 10.99 -6.20
C ALA A 166 -21.04 10.65 -6.53
N LYS A 167 -22.01 11.08 -5.70
CA LYS A 167 -23.46 10.86 -5.93
C LYS A 167 -23.99 11.63 -7.14
N GLU A 168 -23.42 12.80 -7.41
CA GLU A 168 -23.90 13.76 -8.39
C GLU A 168 -22.84 14.01 -9.46
N GLU A 169 -23.15 13.69 -10.72
CA GLU A 169 -22.17 13.73 -11.81
C GLU A 169 -21.51 15.11 -11.99
N ALA A 170 -22.28 16.20 -11.82
CA ALA A 170 -21.75 17.56 -11.92
C ALA A 170 -20.76 17.90 -10.79
N LYS A 171 -21.08 17.51 -9.54
CA LYS A 171 -20.19 17.71 -8.39
C LYS A 171 -18.96 16.84 -8.49
N CYS A 172 -19.14 15.57 -8.88
CA CYS A 172 -18.05 14.65 -9.16
C CYS A 172 -17.06 15.24 -10.18
N LYS A 173 -17.54 15.72 -11.34
CA LYS A 173 -16.68 16.37 -12.35
C LYS A 173 -15.94 17.59 -11.79
N GLY A 174 -16.62 18.43 -11.02
CA GLY A 174 -16.00 19.59 -10.37
C GLY A 174 -14.88 19.18 -9.40
N LYS A 175 -15.13 18.14 -8.60
CA LYS A 175 -14.17 17.61 -7.62
C LYS A 175 -13.00 16.88 -8.28
N MET A 176 -13.23 16.17 -9.40
CA MET A 176 -12.19 15.52 -10.21
C MET A 176 -11.06 16.51 -10.58
N ASN A 177 -11.40 17.75 -10.96
CA ASN A 177 -10.41 18.79 -11.27
C ASN A 177 -9.43 19.11 -10.13
N THR A 178 -9.83 18.83 -8.87
CA THR A 178 -9.00 19.07 -7.68
C THR A 178 -8.23 17.85 -7.23
N VAL A 179 -8.77 16.64 -7.40
CA VAL A 179 -8.14 15.40 -6.91
C VAL A 179 -7.23 14.76 -7.96
N CYS A 180 -7.57 14.86 -9.24
CA CYS A 180 -6.82 14.24 -10.33
C CYS A 180 -5.39 14.74 -10.56
N PRO A 181 -5.04 16.02 -10.31
CA PRO A 181 -3.65 16.45 -10.42
C PRO A 181 -2.71 15.72 -9.45
N VAL A 182 -3.26 15.21 -8.34
CA VAL A 182 -2.52 14.40 -7.36
C VAL A 182 -2.65 12.91 -7.70
N LEU A 183 -3.88 12.40 -7.85
CA LEU A 183 -4.13 10.97 -7.98
C LEU A 183 -3.66 10.36 -9.29
N SER A 184 -3.68 11.10 -10.40
CA SER A 184 -3.25 10.58 -11.71
C SER A 184 -1.79 10.12 -11.72
N ARG A 185 -0.99 10.59 -10.76
CA ARG A 185 0.43 10.28 -10.62
C ARG A 185 0.70 9.01 -9.79
N GLU A 186 -0.34 8.44 -9.18
CA GLU A 186 -0.20 7.32 -8.24
C GLU A 186 -0.43 5.95 -8.89
N SER A 187 -1.14 5.87 -10.03
CA SER A 187 -1.24 4.67 -10.87
C SER A 187 -1.74 4.98 -12.30
N ASP A 188 -1.49 4.08 -13.25
CA ASP A 188 -1.93 4.22 -14.65
C ASP A 188 -3.47 4.13 -14.79
N GLU A 189 -4.13 3.38 -13.91
CA GLU A 189 -5.59 3.28 -13.85
C GLU A 189 -6.20 4.60 -13.36
N LEU A 190 -5.62 5.21 -12.31
CA LEU A 190 -6.02 6.55 -11.84
C LEU A 190 -5.79 7.61 -12.93
N MET A 191 -4.67 7.54 -13.66
CA MET A 191 -4.41 8.39 -14.81
C MET A 191 -5.54 8.27 -15.85
N SER A 192 -5.88 7.03 -16.23
CA SER A 192 -6.94 6.74 -17.20
C SER A 192 -8.30 7.30 -16.77
N PHE A 193 -8.69 7.08 -15.51
CA PHE A 193 -9.96 7.60 -14.97
C PHE A 193 -10.01 9.13 -14.92
N CYS A 194 -8.87 9.78 -14.66
CA CYS A 194 -8.77 11.24 -14.60
C CYS A 194 -8.88 11.92 -15.97
N LEU A 195 -8.53 11.21 -17.06
CA LEU A 195 -8.62 11.75 -18.42
C LEU A 195 -10.05 11.79 -18.98
N ASP A 196 -10.92 10.88 -18.53
CA ASP A 196 -12.34 10.82 -18.90
C ASP A 196 -13.26 11.00 -17.68
N SER A 197 -13.20 12.18 -17.07
CA SER A 197 -13.98 12.49 -15.87
C SER A 197 -15.49 12.29 -16.05
N ALA A 198 -16.02 12.44 -17.27
CA ALA A 198 -17.44 12.26 -17.52
C ALA A 198 -17.87 10.80 -17.43
N LYS A 199 -17.18 9.91 -18.17
CA LYS A 199 -17.45 8.49 -18.10
C LYS A 199 -17.18 7.94 -16.69
N THR A 200 -16.02 8.31 -16.11
CA THR A 200 -15.63 7.91 -14.76
C THR A 200 -16.69 8.28 -13.73
N CYS A 201 -17.17 9.52 -13.69
CA CYS A 201 -18.23 9.92 -12.76
C CYS A 201 -19.54 9.14 -12.97
N GLY A 202 -19.90 8.85 -14.23
CA GLY A 202 -21.07 8.03 -14.54
C GLY A 202 -20.95 6.59 -14.03
N ASP A 203 -19.78 5.98 -14.15
CA ASP A 203 -19.54 4.60 -13.72
C ASP A 203 -19.36 4.48 -12.20
N LEU A 204 -18.65 5.42 -11.57
CA LEU A 204 -18.53 5.50 -10.10
C LEU A 204 -19.91 5.67 -9.44
N LYS A 205 -20.79 6.49 -10.02
CA LYS A 205 -22.17 6.66 -9.52
C LYS A 205 -22.95 5.35 -9.53
N LYS A 206 -22.79 4.51 -10.57
CA LYS A 206 -23.43 3.18 -10.61
C LYS A 206 -22.84 2.25 -9.55
N LYS A 207 -21.52 2.28 -9.37
CA LYS A 207 -20.80 1.43 -8.40
C LYS A 207 -21.11 1.78 -6.94
N LEU A 208 -21.44 3.03 -6.64
CA LEU A 208 -21.92 3.43 -5.32
C LEU A 208 -23.09 2.55 -4.84
N GLY A 209 -24.01 2.15 -5.73
CA GLY A 209 -25.09 1.23 -5.37
C GLY A 209 -24.57 -0.04 -4.70
N THR A 210 -23.63 -0.73 -5.34
CA THR A 210 -23.01 -1.96 -4.84
C THR A 210 -22.19 -1.74 -3.57
N VAL A 211 -21.44 -0.63 -3.48
CA VAL A 211 -20.63 -0.28 -2.30
C VAL A 211 -21.49 0.03 -1.08
N CYS A 212 -22.65 0.68 -1.29
CA CYS A 212 -23.57 1.07 -0.23
C CYS A 212 -24.46 -0.09 0.26
N GLU A 213 -24.74 -1.10 -0.57
CA GLU A 213 -25.63 -2.23 -0.20
C GLU A 213 -25.23 -2.94 1.10
N PRO A 214 -23.96 -3.31 1.34
CA PRO A 214 -23.54 -3.87 2.62
C PRO A 214 -23.91 -2.96 3.79
N LEU A 215 -23.74 -1.64 3.65
CA LEU A 215 -23.95 -0.63 4.71
C LEU A 215 -25.42 -0.46 5.12
N LYS A 216 -26.37 -0.95 4.32
CA LYS A 216 -27.81 -0.92 4.64
C LYS A 216 -28.24 -2.08 5.54
N LYS A 217 -27.48 -3.18 5.55
CA LYS A 217 -27.79 -4.39 6.34
C LYS A 217 -27.26 -4.25 7.76
N GLU A 218 -28.04 -4.65 8.76
CA GLU A 218 -27.58 -4.63 10.15
C GLU A 218 -26.45 -5.64 10.38
N LEU A 219 -25.46 -5.23 11.18
CA LEU A 219 -24.40 -6.13 11.60
C LEU A 219 -24.96 -7.12 12.63
N LYS A 220 -24.69 -8.41 12.44
CA LYS A 220 -25.10 -9.44 13.40
C LYS A 220 -24.13 -9.48 14.57
N ASP A 221 -24.62 -9.79 15.77
CA ASP A 221 -23.80 -9.84 16.98
C ASP A 221 -22.57 -10.76 16.88
N ASN A 222 -22.70 -11.88 16.16
CA ASN A 222 -21.62 -12.84 15.94
C ASN A 222 -20.55 -12.34 14.94
N GLU A 223 -20.84 -11.30 14.16
CA GLU A 223 -19.93 -10.73 13.16
C GLU A 223 -19.21 -9.47 13.65
N LEU A 224 -19.65 -8.89 14.78
CA LEU A 224 -19.12 -7.64 15.33
C LEU A 224 -17.59 -7.67 15.51
N ALA A 225 -17.06 -8.74 16.11
CA ALA A 225 -15.62 -8.82 16.41
C ALA A 225 -14.74 -8.80 15.14
N GLU A 226 -15.23 -9.38 14.04
CA GLU A 226 -14.45 -9.54 12.81
C GLU A 226 -14.68 -8.39 11.83
N LYS A 227 -15.93 -7.91 11.72
CA LYS A 227 -16.32 -6.94 10.68
C LYS A 227 -16.39 -5.50 11.15
N CYS A 228 -16.38 -5.22 12.46
CA CYS A 228 -16.51 -3.85 12.97
C CYS A 228 -15.49 -2.88 12.36
N HIS A 229 -14.22 -3.25 12.28
CA HIS A 229 -13.21 -2.35 11.74
C HIS A 229 -13.47 -1.99 10.28
N GLU A 230 -13.70 -2.99 9.43
CA GLU A 230 -14.03 -2.80 8.00
C GLU A 230 -15.33 -2.00 7.84
N ARG A 231 -16.30 -2.24 8.71
CA ARG A 231 -17.58 -1.52 8.69
C ARG A 231 -17.42 -0.05 9.02
N LEU A 232 -16.71 0.25 10.10
CA LEU A 232 -16.46 1.62 10.54
C LEU A 232 -15.61 2.39 9.51
N GLU A 233 -14.64 1.72 8.86
CA GLU A 233 -13.88 2.27 7.75
C GLU A 233 -14.81 2.64 6.58
N LYS A 234 -15.66 1.70 6.12
CA LYS A 234 -16.61 1.97 5.04
C LYS A 234 -17.58 3.10 5.41
N CYS A 235 -18.04 3.14 6.65
CA CYS A 235 -18.86 4.25 7.14
C CYS A 235 -18.12 5.58 7.09
N HIS A 236 -16.84 5.63 7.48
CA HIS A 236 -16.06 6.86 7.40
C HIS A 236 -15.97 7.42 5.97
N PHE A 237 -15.71 6.56 4.98
CA PHE A 237 -15.52 7.01 3.60
C PHE A 237 -16.81 7.17 2.79
N TYR A 238 -17.86 6.42 3.11
CA TYR A 238 -19.06 6.34 2.27
C TYR A 238 -20.34 6.84 2.95
N GLU A 239 -20.31 7.31 4.21
CA GLU A 239 -21.52 7.78 4.91
C GLU A 239 -22.20 8.94 4.18
N GLU A 240 -21.42 9.88 3.64
CA GLU A 240 -21.94 10.98 2.84
C GLU A 240 -22.39 10.54 1.43
N ALA A 241 -21.78 9.47 0.90
CA ALA A 241 -21.98 8.94 -0.44
C ALA A 241 -23.10 7.89 -0.55
N CYS A 242 -23.61 7.40 0.59
CA CYS A 242 -24.69 6.42 0.65
C CYS A 242 -25.99 6.99 1.24
N GLU A 243 -27.09 6.29 1.05
CA GLU A 243 -28.41 6.60 1.62
C GLU A 243 -28.96 5.39 2.37
N ASN A 244 -29.74 5.63 3.43
CA ASN A 244 -30.39 4.59 4.24
C ASN A 244 -29.42 3.56 4.85
N ILE A 245 -28.23 4.02 5.25
CA ILE A 245 -27.20 3.17 5.87
C ILE A 245 -27.31 3.14 7.39
N LYS A 246 -26.74 2.10 7.99
CA LYS A 246 -26.78 1.80 9.43
C LYS A 246 -25.54 2.26 10.19
N CYS A 247 -24.78 3.20 9.63
CA CYS A 247 -23.48 3.60 10.19
C CYS A 247 -23.52 4.17 11.61
N LYS A 248 -24.62 4.79 12.03
CA LYS A 248 -24.79 5.23 13.43
C LYS A 248 -24.93 4.04 14.37
N ASP A 249 -25.81 3.10 14.01
CA ASP A 249 -26.04 1.86 14.76
C ASP A 249 -24.75 1.03 14.82
N ASP A 250 -24.04 0.89 13.69
CA ASP A 250 -22.75 0.19 13.61
C ASP A 250 -21.70 0.85 14.53
N LYS A 251 -21.63 2.20 14.58
CA LYS A 251 -20.73 2.95 15.48
C LYS A 251 -21.03 2.65 16.95
N GLU A 252 -22.30 2.59 17.34
CA GLU A 252 -22.70 2.29 18.72
C GLU A 252 -22.42 0.83 19.10
N GLN A 253 -22.80 -0.12 18.23
CA GLN A 253 -22.57 -1.56 18.47
C GLN A 253 -21.09 -1.90 18.58
N CYS A 254 -20.25 -1.37 17.68
CA CYS A 254 -18.81 -1.61 17.70
C CYS A 254 -18.13 -0.95 18.90
N LYS A 255 -18.55 0.26 19.30
CA LYS A 255 -18.09 0.89 20.56
C LYS A 255 -18.44 0.05 21.78
N GLY A 256 -19.63 -0.57 21.80
CA GLY A 256 -20.01 -1.53 22.85
C GLY A 256 -19.08 -2.74 22.98
N LYS A 257 -18.26 -3.03 21.96
CA LYS A 257 -17.21 -4.05 21.97
C LYS A 257 -15.80 -3.47 22.13
N ASN A 258 -15.67 -2.19 22.47
CA ASN A 258 -14.40 -1.45 22.51
C ASN A 258 -13.63 -1.47 21.18
N ILE A 259 -14.33 -1.58 20.04
CA ILE A 259 -13.73 -1.49 18.71
C ILE A 259 -14.02 -0.10 18.15
N THR A 260 -12.97 0.68 17.93
CA THR A 260 -13.04 2.00 17.31
C THR A 260 -12.19 2.04 16.05
N TYR A 261 -12.59 2.88 15.09
CA TYR A 261 -11.81 3.15 13.88
C TYR A 261 -11.17 4.53 13.99
N LYS A 262 -9.85 4.59 13.77
CA LYS A 262 -9.10 5.83 13.70
C LYS A 262 -8.97 6.21 12.23
N ALA A 263 -9.63 7.29 11.81
CA ALA A 263 -9.57 7.75 10.44
C ALA A 263 -8.15 8.20 10.06
N PRO A 264 -7.69 7.95 8.82
CA PRO A 264 -6.40 8.46 8.35
C PRO A 264 -6.31 9.99 8.47
N GLY A 265 -5.21 10.48 9.04
CA GLY A 265 -5.01 11.92 9.29
C GLY A 265 -5.87 12.53 10.42
N SER A 266 -6.60 11.71 11.19
CA SER A 266 -7.39 12.19 12.34
C SER A 266 -6.56 12.60 13.55
N ASP A 267 -5.27 12.25 13.60
CA ASP A 267 -4.32 12.63 14.65
C ASP A 267 -3.75 14.05 14.46
N PHE A 268 -4.51 14.93 13.80
CA PHE A 268 -4.13 16.32 13.60
C PHE A 268 -3.87 16.99 14.96
N THR A 269 -2.70 17.63 15.06
CA THR A 269 -2.37 18.52 16.16
C THR A 269 -2.06 19.90 15.59
N PRO A 270 -2.27 20.99 16.36
CA PRO A 270 -1.97 22.35 15.90
C PRO A 270 -0.57 22.55 15.30
N VAL A 271 0.39 21.73 15.73
CA VAL A 271 1.81 21.82 15.39
C VAL A 271 2.26 20.85 14.30
N LYS A 272 1.34 20.05 13.72
CA LYS A 272 1.62 19.14 12.60
C LYS A 272 1.09 19.73 11.29
N PRO A 273 1.70 19.37 10.14
CA PRO A 273 1.10 19.68 8.84
C PRO A 273 -0.28 19.03 8.73
N ARG A 274 -1.16 19.64 7.94
CA ARG A 274 -2.41 18.98 7.57
C ARG A 274 -2.11 17.72 6.77
N ALA A 275 -2.90 16.68 7.00
CA ALA A 275 -2.79 15.45 6.23
C ALA A 275 -2.96 15.75 4.73
N SER A 276 -2.13 15.11 3.90
CA SER A 276 -2.26 15.21 2.44
C SER A 276 -3.51 14.48 1.97
N LEU A 277 -3.97 14.76 0.75
CA LEU A 277 -5.07 14.01 0.13
C LEU A 277 -4.81 12.49 0.17
N LEU A 278 -3.59 12.05 -0.18
CA LEU A 278 -3.20 10.64 -0.18
C LEU A 278 -3.31 10.00 1.21
N THR A 279 -2.93 10.75 2.25
CA THR A 279 -3.08 10.31 3.64
C THR A 279 -4.56 10.22 4.01
N MET A 280 -5.35 11.25 3.71
CA MET A 280 -6.78 11.31 4.08
C MET A 280 -7.60 10.17 3.46
N ILE A 281 -7.29 9.77 2.22
CA ILE A 281 -7.98 8.65 1.57
C ILE A 281 -7.43 7.27 1.98
N GLY A 282 -6.34 7.23 2.74
CA GLY A 282 -5.67 5.99 3.14
C GLY A 282 -5.05 5.23 1.95
N LEU A 283 -4.37 5.93 1.03
CA LEU A 283 -3.75 5.33 -0.17
C LEU A 283 -2.89 4.11 0.19
N GLU A 284 -1.99 4.27 1.16
CA GLU A 284 -1.05 3.23 1.59
C GLU A 284 -1.78 2.00 2.16
N ASP A 285 -2.86 2.21 2.92
CA ASP A 285 -3.68 1.11 3.46
C ASP A 285 -4.39 0.34 2.34
N VAL A 286 -4.90 1.04 1.33
CA VAL A 286 -5.54 0.44 0.15
C VAL A 286 -4.52 -0.37 -0.64
N TYR A 287 -3.32 0.17 -0.90
CA TYR A 287 -2.26 -0.55 -1.62
C TYR A 287 -1.76 -1.75 -0.82
N LYS A 288 -1.53 -1.63 0.49
CA LYS A 288 -1.20 -2.76 1.37
C LYS A 288 -2.28 -3.84 1.40
N ARG A 289 -3.56 -3.49 1.20
CA ARG A 289 -4.64 -4.47 1.02
C ARG A 289 -4.58 -5.13 -0.35
N ALA A 290 -4.37 -4.38 -1.42
CA ALA A 290 -4.22 -4.93 -2.77
C ALA A 290 -3.04 -5.91 -2.85
N GLU A 291 -1.91 -5.61 -2.19
CA GLU A 291 -0.76 -6.50 -2.11
C GLU A 291 -1.12 -7.84 -1.46
N LYS A 292 -2.02 -7.85 -0.44
CA LYS A 292 -2.51 -9.08 0.19
C LYS A 292 -3.27 -10.00 -0.77
N ASP A 293 -3.81 -9.43 -1.83
CA ASP A 293 -4.49 -10.16 -2.90
C ASP A 293 -3.54 -10.48 -4.09
N GLY A 294 -2.25 -10.21 -3.92
CA GLY A 294 -1.21 -10.43 -4.93
C GLY A 294 -1.19 -9.36 -6.03
N ILE A 295 -1.76 -8.18 -5.76
CA ILE A 295 -1.86 -7.10 -6.73
C ILE A 295 -0.82 -6.03 -6.38
N LEU A 296 0.14 -5.86 -7.28
CA LEU A 296 1.20 -4.89 -7.12
C LEU A 296 0.83 -3.61 -7.87
N ILE A 297 0.64 -2.56 -7.09
CA ILE A 297 0.43 -1.20 -7.57
C ILE A 297 1.52 -0.35 -6.93
N GLY A 298 2.09 0.54 -7.72
CA GLY A 298 3.14 1.42 -7.25
C GLY A 298 3.30 2.59 -8.20
N ARG A 299 3.75 3.70 -7.62
CA ARG A 299 4.15 4.87 -8.37
C ARG A 299 5.56 4.66 -8.93
N GLN A 300 5.77 5.02 -10.20
CA GLN A 300 7.09 4.98 -10.82
C GLN A 300 8.10 5.78 -9.99
N GLY A 301 9.21 5.14 -9.61
CA GLY A 301 10.35 5.80 -8.96
C GLY A 301 10.27 5.98 -7.44
N VAL A 302 9.29 5.38 -6.74
CA VAL A 302 9.17 5.49 -5.27
C VAL A 302 9.97 4.42 -4.53
N ASP A 303 9.98 3.18 -5.01
CA ASP A 303 10.68 2.04 -4.36
C ASP A 303 12.13 1.85 -4.84
N LEU A 304 12.48 2.41 -6.00
CA LEU A 304 13.82 2.37 -6.60
C LEU A 304 14.06 3.65 -7.42
N PRO A 305 15.33 4.06 -7.63
CA PRO A 305 15.67 5.11 -8.58
C PRO A 305 15.08 4.79 -9.95
N LYS A 306 14.40 5.77 -10.56
CA LYS A 306 13.84 5.63 -11.91
C LYS A 306 14.91 5.21 -12.91
N THR A 307 14.56 4.29 -13.80
CA THR A 307 15.37 3.91 -14.95
C THR A 307 14.77 4.39 -16.29
N PHE A 308 13.49 4.76 -16.32
CA PHE A 308 12.76 5.28 -17.50
C PHE A 308 12.03 6.61 -17.21
N GLY A 309 12.02 7.49 -18.24
CA GLY A 309 11.04 8.57 -18.45
C GLY A 309 10.83 9.59 -17.32
N ASP A 310 11.47 10.76 -17.40
CA ASP A 310 11.27 11.87 -16.46
C ASP A 310 10.15 12.85 -16.87
N ASN A 311 9.40 12.58 -17.93
CA ASN A 311 8.56 13.59 -18.58
C ASN A 311 7.06 13.28 -18.51
N LEU A 312 6.43 13.64 -17.38
CA LEU A 312 4.99 13.56 -17.18
C LEU A 312 4.19 14.22 -18.32
N LEU A 313 4.70 15.32 -18.90
CA LEU A 313 4.06 15.96 -20.05
C LEU A 313 4.08 15.05 -21.29
N GLN A 314 5.18 14.37 -21.57
CA GLN A 314 5.25 13.39 -22.67
C GLN A 314 4.27 12.24 -22.42
N ASP A 315 4.22 11.71 -21.20
CA ASP A 315 3.32 10.63 -20.80
C ASP A 315 1.84 11.02 -20.98
N LEU A 316 1.46 12.20 -20.49
CA LEU A 316 0.12 12.74 -20.68
C LEU A 316 -0.25 12.85 -22.16
N LEU A 317 0.66 13.35 -23.01
CA LEU A 317 0.42 13.43 -24.45
C LEU A 317 0.27 12.05 -25.10
N LEU A 318 1.02 11.05 -24.65
CA LEU A 318 0.92 9.67 -25.14
C LEU A 318 -0.45 9.07 -24.80
N VAL A 319 -0.93 9.20 -23.55
CA VAL A 319 -2.25 8.68 -23.18
C VAL A 319 -3.38 9.44 -23.87
N LEU A 320 -3.27 10.77 -23.96
CA LEU A 320 -4.27 11.60 -24.65
C LEU A 320 -4.41 11.23 -26.15
N SER A 321 -3.38 10.59 -26.73
CA SER A 321 -3.37 10.12 -28.12
C SER A 321 -3.45 8.60 -28.28
N GLN A 322 -3.77 7.85 -27.22
CA GLN A 322 -3.84 6.38 -27.27
C GLN A 322 -4.95 5.83 -28.19
N ASP A 323 -6.00 6.60 -28.43
CA ASP A 323 -7.11 6.24 -29.34
C ASP A 323 -6.85 6.66 -30.79
N GLU A 324 -5.66 7.19 -31.09
CA GLU A 324 -5.20 7.42 -32.46
C GLU A 324 -4.42 6.20 -32.96
N ASP A 325 -5.00 5.50 -33.94
CA ASP A 325 -4.40 4.34 -34.57
C ASP A 325 -3.18 4.73 -35.42
N ASN A 326 -3.15 5.95 -35.95
CA ASN A 326 -2.01 6.44 -36.69
C ASN A 326 -0.85 6.75 -35.73
N LYS A 327 0.21 5.96 -35.82
CA LYS A 327 1.41 6.08 -34.97
C LYS A 327 2.33 7.25 -35.35
N GLU A 328 2.01 8.03 -36.37
CA GLU A 328 2.77 9.25 -36.71
C GLU A 328 2.67 10.31 -35.60
N PRO A 329 3.80 10.90 -35.17
CA PRO A 329 3.81 11.93 -34.12
C PRO A 329 2.88 13.11 -34.42
N GLU A 330 2.68 13.44 -35.69
CA GLU A 330 1.79 14.52 -36.10
C GLU A 330 0.33 14.25 -35.79
N GLU A 331 -0.19 13.09 -36.13
CA GLU A 331 -1.61 12.75 -35.92
C GLU A 331 -1.88 12.51 -34.44
N LYS A 332 -0.98 11.77 -33.75
CA LYS A 332 -1.05 11.65 -32.28
C LYS A 332 -1.05 13.02 -31.60
N CYS A 333 -0.22 13.94 -32.07
CA CYS A 333 -0.17 15.28 -31.51
C CYS A 333 -1.49 16.05 -31.71
N LYS A 334 -2.06 16.02 -32.93
CA LYS A 334 -3.37 16.64 -33.19
C LYS A 334 -4.44 16.08 -32.27
N LYS A 335 -4.45 14.75 -32.09
CA LYS A 335 -5.38 14.05 -31.21
C LYS A 335 -5.24 14.48 -29.76
N ALA A 336 -4.02 14.48 -29.23
CA ALA A 336 -3.74 14.86 -27.85
C ALA A 336 -4.14 16.32 -27.59
N LEU A 337 -3.74 17.25 -28.46
CA LEU A 337 -4.07 18.67 -28.34
C LEU A 337 -5.57 18.95 -28.49
N GLY A 338 -6.31 18.11 -29.22
CA GLY A 338 -7.76 18.17 -29.30
C GLY A 338 -8.48 17.97 -27.96
N LYS A 339 -7.81 17.35 -26.98
CA LYS A 339 -8.31 17.11 -25.62
C LYS A 339 -7.79 18.12 -24.59
N CYS A 340 -7.13 19.20 -25.01
CA CYS A 340 -6.55 20.21 -24.11
C CYS A 340 -7.58 20.80 -23.13
N GLU A 341 -8.79 21.14 -23.59
CA GLU A 341 -9.81 21.77 -22.73
C GLU A 341 -10.22 20.89 -21.55
N THR A 342 -10.28 19.58 -21.75
CA THR A 342 -10.69 18.63 -20.71
C THR A 342 -9.51 18.14 -19.85
N SER A 343 -8.26 18.32 -20.28
CA SER A 343 -7.07 17.73 -19.62
C SER A 343 -6.09 18.75 -19.03
N LYS A 344 -6.15 20.03 -19.41
CA LYS A 344 -5.22 21.08 -18.92
C LYS A 344 -5.20 21.28 -17.40
N HIS A 345 -6.19 20.74 -16.67
CA HIS A 345 -6.22 20.82 -15.22
C HIS A 345 -5.29 19.80 -14.55
N LEU A 346 -4.86 18.76 -15.26
CA LEU A 346 -4.07 17.65 -14.72
C LEU A 346 -2.63 18.05 -14.40
N ASP A 347 -2.06 18.97 -15.18
CA ASP A 347 -0.66 19.35 -15.05
C ASP A 347 -0.40 20.77 -15.60
N ASP A 348 0.47 21.52 -14.90
CA ASP A 348 0.80 22.90 -15.26
C ASP A 348 1.59 23.01 -16.57
N ASP A 349 2.46 22.04 -16.88
CA ASP A 349 3.23 22.06 -18.13
C ASP A 349 2.36 21.66 -19.31
N LEU A 350 1.38 20.76 -19.11
CA LEU A 350 0.34 20.49 -20.11
C LEU A 350 -0.50 21.75 -20.37
N LYS A 351 -0.91 22.46 -19.33
CA LYS A 351 -1.62 23.73 -19.47
C LYS A 351 -0.83 24.75 -20.28
N LYS A 352 0.44 24.97 -19.92
CA LYS A 352 1.34 25.86 -20.66
C LYS A 352 1.47 25.46 -22.13
N LEU A 353 1.57 24.17 -22.42
CA LEU A 353 1.63 23.67 -23.79
C LEU A 353 0.32 23.95 -24.54
N CYS A 354 -0.84 23.71 -23.93
CA CYS A 354 -2.15 23.92 -24.55
C CYS A 354 -2.41 25.39 -24.93
N ASP A 355 -1.90 26.32 -24.11
CA ASP A 355 -2.03 27.77 -24.29
C ASP A 355 -0.97 28.35 -25.25
N ASP A 356 0.01 27.56 -25.69
CA ASP A 356 1.10 28.00 -26.56
C ASP A 356 0.67 28.11 -28.04
N GLY A 357 1.07 29.20 -28.71
CA GLY A 357 0.81 29.39 -30.15
C GLY A 357 1.55 28.38 -31.05
N ASN A 358 2.70 27.86 -30.61
CA ASN A 358 3.53 26.87 -31.31
C ASN A 358 3.35 25.46 -30.75
N LYS A 359 2.23 25.19 -30.06
CA LYS A 359 1.97 23.91 -29.39
C LYS A 359 2.12 22.69 -30.27
N GLN A 360 1.71 22.77 -31.54
CA GLN A 360 1.79 21.65 -32.48
C GLN A 360 3.23 21.18 -32.69
N GLU A 361 4.19 22.10 -32.89
CA GLU A 361 5.59 21.73 -33.10
C GLU A 361 6.23 21.18 -31.83
N LYS A 362 5.95 21.80 -30.68
CA LYS A 362 6.44 21.33 -29.38
C LYS A 362 5.94 19.92 -29.05
N CYS A 363 4.66 19.69 -29.24
CA CYS A 363 4.02 18.40 -29.00
C CYS A 363 4.53 17.30 -29.97
N LYS A 364 4.74 17.61 -31.26
CA LYS A 364 5.38 16.67 -32.21
C LYS A 364 6.77 16.23 -31.73
N LYS A 365 7.59 17.16 -31.22
CA LYS A 365 8.92 16.84 -30.68
C LYS A 365 8.84 15.92 -29.46
N LEU A 366 7.89 16.18 -28.56
CA LEU A 366 7.67 15.35 -27.38
C LEU A 366 7.16 13.95 -27.72
N LEU A 367 6.35 13.79 -28.77
CA LEU A 367 5.82 12.50 -29.19
C LEU A 367 6.77 11.68 -30.08
N ASN A 368 8.00 12.16 -30.29
CA ASN A 368 9.05 11.34 -30.89
C ASN A 368 9.69 10.41 -29.85
N VAL A 369 9.14 9.19 -29.73
CA VAL A 369 9.47 8.22 -28.66
C VAL A 369 10.32 7.03 -29.11
N GLU A 370 10.98 7.11 -30.27
CA GLU A 370 11.75 5.98 -30.83
C GLU A 370 12.83 5.45 -29.88
N GLU A 371 13.57 6.34 -29.22
CA GLU A 371 14.62 5.97 -28.26
C GLU A 371 14.01 5.25 -27.05
N ARG A 372 12.92 5.80 -26.48
CA ARG A 372 12.23 5.21 -25.33
C ARG A 372 11.66 3.84 -25.66
N CYS A 373 11.05 3.67 -26.83
CA CYS A 373 10.59 2.37 -27.32
C CYS A 373 11.74 1.36 -27.51
N THR A 374 12.89 1.80 -28.03
CA THR A 374 14.06 0.93 -28.22
C THR A 374 14.64 0.49 -26.87
N ASN A 375 14.75 1.41 -25.92
CA ASN A 375 15.21 1.11 -24.56
C ASN A 375 14.25 0.16 -23.83
N LEU A 376 12.93 0.37 -23.97
CA LEU A 376 11.94 -0.54 -23.42
C LEU A 376 12.09 -1.95 -24.02
N LYS A 377 12.15 -2.09 -25.36
CA LYS A 377 12.34 -3.41 -26.01
C LYS A 377 13.61 -4.12 -25.53
N LEU A 378 14.73 -3.39 -25.42
CA LEU A 378 15.98 -3.94 -24.87
C LEU A 378 15.80 -4.44 -23.45
N ASN A 379 15.20 -3.64 -22.57
CA ASN A 379 15.00 -4.02 -21.17
C ASN A 379 14.05 -5.22 -21.02
N LEU A 380 12.96 -5.25 -21.80
CA LEU A 380 12.05 -6.39 -21.84
C LEU A 380 12.79 -7.68 -22.26
N HIS A 381 13.70 -7.59 -23.23
CA HIS A 381 14.51 -8.74 -23.63
C HIS A 381 15.52 -9.17 -22.56
N LEU A 382 16.25 -8.22 -21.95
CA LEU A 382 17.23 -8.51 -20.89
C LEU A 382 16.61 -9.11 -19.62
N LYS A 383 15.31 -8.90 -19.40
CA LYS A 383 14.55 -9.45 -18.29
C LYS A 383 13.76 -10.70 -18.64
N ASP A 384 14.00 -11.30 -19.81
CA ASP A 384 13.30 -12.48 -20.33
C ASP A 384 11.77 -12.30 -20.46
N LEU A 385 11.31 -11.06 -20.61
CA LEU A 385 9.90 -10.71 -20.86
C LEU A 385 9.58 -10.63 -22.36
N SER A 386 10.63 -10.55 -23.19
CA SER A 386 10.55 -10.59 -24.65
C SER A 386 11.44 -11.70 -25.22
N THR A 387 10.85 -12.67 -25.91
CA THR A 387 11.61 -13.78 -26.53
C THR A 387 12.40 -13.36 -27.76
N LYS A 388 12.07 -12.19 -28.33
CA LYS A 388 12.75 -11.57 -29.48
C LYS A 388 13.31 -10.21 -29.12
N TYR A 389 14.48 -9.88 -29.65
CA TYR A 389 15.10 -8.56 -29.48
C TYR A 389 14.87 -7.66 -30.71
N GLU A 390 14.78 -8.26 -31.90
CA GLU A 390 14.66 -7.51 -33.15
C GLU A 390 13.42 -6.61 -33.15
N LYS A 391 13.58 -5.36 -33.61
CA LYS A 391 12.55 -4.31 -33.52
C LYS A 391 11.21 -4.76 -34.13
N ASP A 392 11.27 -5.37 -35.30
CA ASP A 392 10.12 -5.80 -36.11
C ASP A 392 9.52 -7.15 -35.69
N LYS A 393 10.09 -7.83 -34.69
CA LYS A 393 9.61 -9.14 -34.24
C LYS A 393 8.86 -9.04 -32.91
N ASP A 394 7.68 -9.64 -32.92
CA ASP A 394 6.87 -9.77 -31.71
C ASP A 394 7.44 -10.84 -30.77
N SER A 395 7.15 -10.68 -29.48
CA SER A 395 7.53 -11.67 -28.47
C SER A 395 6.53 -12.81 -28.44
N ASP A 396 6.98 -14.03 -28.25
CA ASP A 396 6.05 -15.10 -27.88
C ASP A 396 5.41 -14.79 -26.52
N LEU A 397 4.14 -15.16 -26.36
CA LEU A 397 3.45 -15.10 -25.07
C LEU A 397 3.96 -16.23 -24.17
N LEU A 398 4.30 -15.87 -22.93
CA LEU A 398 4.92 -16.79 -21.97
C LEU A 398 3.87 -17.48 -21.11
N PHE A 399 4.05 -18.78 -20.88
CA PHE A 399 3.28 -19.51 -19.89
C PHE A 399 3.63 -19.06 -18.46
N TRP A 400 2.73 -19.25 -17.52
CA TRP A 400 2.87 -18.90 -16.11
C TRP A 400 4.16 -19.43 -15.53
N ARG A 401 4.56 -20.67 -15.84
CA ARG A 401 5.83 -21.21 -15.33
C ARG A 401 7.06 -20.57 -15.97
N GLU A 402 6.97 -20.16 -17.23
CA GLU A 402 8.03 -19.51 -17.99
C GLU A 402 8.23 -18.03 -17.60
N LEU A 403 7.19 -17.38 -17.06
CA LEU A 403 7.27 -15.97 -16.69
C LEU A 403 8.39 -15.72 -15.67
N PRO A 404 9.29 -14.76 -15.95
CA PRO A 404 10.35 -14.40 -15.02
C PRO A 404 9.75 -13.72 -13.78
N THR A 405 10.41 -13.89 -12.63
CA THR A 405 10.04 -13.22 -11.38
C THR A 405 11.22 -12.53 -10.70
N LEU A 406 12.39 -12.49 -11.34
CA LEU A 406 13.62 -11.96 -10.76
C LEU A 406 13.75 -10.44 -10.99
N PHE A 407 12.76 -9.69 -10.54
CA PHE A 407 12.77 -8.23 -10.53
C PHE A 407 12.00 -7.71 -9.32
N THR A 408 12.28 -6.48 -8.92
CA THR A 408 11.68 -5.83 -7.75
C THR A 408 10.28 -5.31 -8.03
N LYS A 409 9.52 -5.00 -6.96
CA LYS A 409 8.24 -4.29 -7.06
C LYS A 409 8.36 -2.96 -7.83
N GLY A 410 9.43 -2.20 -7.57
CA GLY A 410 9.70 -0.94 -8.27
C GLY A 410 9.89 -1.13 -9.79
N GLU A 411 10.71 -2.11 -10.19
CA GLU A 411 10.90 -2.43 -11.62
C GLU A 411 9.59 -2.91 -12.28
N CYS A 412 8.76 -3.66 -11.56
CA CYS A 412 7.44 -4.08 -12.05
C CYS A 412 6.52 -2.87 -12.30
N ALA A 413 6.39 -1.97 -11.33
CA ALA A 413 5.59 -0.76 -11.48
C ALA A 413 6.07 0.10 -12.66
N GLU A 414 7.39 0.22 -12.82
CA GLU A 414 8.01 0.95 -13.92
C GLU A 414 7.72 0.32 -15.29
N LEU A 415 7.95 -0.98 -15.46
CA LEU A 415 7.71 -1.69 -16.72
C LEU A 415 6.23 -1.69 -17.12
N VAL A 416 5.32 -1.92 -16.16
CA VAL A 416 3.87 -1.88 -16.43
C VAL A 416 3.46 -0.50 -16.94
N SER A 417 3.98 0.55 -16.31
CA SER A 417 3.63 1.93 -16.65
C SER A 417 4.28 2.38 -17.97
N GLU A 418 5.53 2.01 -18.24
CA GLU A 418 6.15 2.21 -19.57
C GLU A 418 5.34 1.53 -20.68
N CYS A 419 4.91 0.29 -20.45
CA CYS A 419 4.02 -0.41 -21.37
C CYS A 419 2.70 0.33 -21.57
N PHE A 420 2.07 0.83 -20.50
CA PHE A 420 0.84 1.61 -20.59
C PHE A 420 0.98 2.83 -21.52
N TYR A 421 2.08 3.59 -21.41
CA TYR A 421 2.30 4.77 -22.26
C TYR A 421 2.75 4.43 -23.70
N LEU A 422 3.52 3.35 -23.89
CA LEU A 422 4.24 3.11 -25.14
C LEU A 422 3.68 2.02 -26.04
N GLU A 423 2.91 1.05 -25.52
CA GLU A 423 2.36 -0.09 -26.27
C GLU A 423 1.68 0.36 -27.58
N LYS A 424 0.81 1.37 -27.49
CA LYS A 424 0.12 1.95 -28.66
C LYS A 424 0.89 3.08 -29.36
N ALA A 425 2.03 3.51 -28.84
CA ALA A 425 2.81 4.62 -29.40
C ALA A 425 3.96 4.14 -30.28
N CYS A 426 4.60 3.02 -29.93
CA CYS A 426 5.74 2.51 -30.68
C CYS A 426 5.33 2.03 -32.07
N LYS A 427 5.82 2.72 -33.11
CA LYS A 427 5.51 2.44 -34.52
C LYS A 427 6.19 1.17 -35.02
N ASP A 428 7.50 1.10 -34.82
CA ASP A 428 8.36 0.07 -35.44
C ASP A 428 8.80 -1.02 -34.46
N ASN A 429 8.50 -0.88 -33.17
CA ASN A 429 8.83 -1.86 -32.14
C ASN A 429 7.59 -2.68 -31.78
N LYS A 430 7.61 -3.99 -32.06
CA LYS A 430 6.58 -4.94 -31.65
C LYS A 430 6.75 -5.29 -30.17
N ILE A 431 6.05 -4.56 -29.31
CA ILE A 431 6.13 -4.71 -27.85
C ILE A 431 4.83 -5.17 -27.20
N ASP A 432 3.74 -5.34 -27.95
CA ASP A 432 2.40 -5.63 -27.41
C ASP A 432 2.42 -6.93 -26.59
N GLN A 433 2.88 -8.04 -27.17
CA GLN A 433 2.95 -9.34 -26.46
C GLN A 433 3.95 -9.32 -25.30
N ALA A 434 5.06 -8.59 -25.44
CA ALA A 434 6.03 -8.42 -24.36
C ALA A 434 5.43 -7.61 -23.19
N CYS A 435 4.59 -6.61 -23.47
CA CYS A 435 3.86 -5.85 -22.45
C CYS A 435 2.77 -6.69 -21.78
N GLN A 436 2.13 -7.61 -22.49
CA GLN A 436 1.28 -8.63 -21.87
C GLN A 436 2.08 -9.52 -20.92
N ASN A 437 3.29 -9.97 -21.32
CA ASN A 437 4.18 -10.74 -20.47
C ASN A 437 4.61 -9.96 -19.21
N VAL A 438 4.87 -8.65 -19.31
CA VAL A 438 5.15 -7.79 -18.13
C VAL A 438 4.00 -7.86 -17.13
N ARG A 439 2.76 -7.60 -17.57
CA ARG A 439 1.58 -7.59 -16.70
C ARG A 439 1.39 -8.96 -16.04
N ALA A 440 1.54 -10.02 -16.82
CA ALA A 440 1.46 -11.39 -16.36
C ALA A 440 2.55 -11.74 -15.32
N ALA A 441 3.81 -11.34 -15.56
CA ALA A 441 4.94 -11.60 -14.68
C ALA A 441 4.83 -10.82 -13.35
N CYS A 442 4.41 -9.55 -13.43
CA CYS A 442 4.07 -8.73 -12.27
C CYS A 442 2.97 -9.36 -11.41
N TYR A 443 1.94 -9.91 -12.06
CA TYR A 443 0.86 -10.57 -11.35
C TYR A 443 1.33 -11.88 -10.68
N LYS A 444 2.12 -12.69 -11.38
CA LYS A 444 2.78 -13.88 -10.81
C LYS A 444 3.63 -13.52 -9.61
N MET A 445 4.43 -12.46 -9.71
CA MET A 445 5.29 -11.98 -8.63
C MET A 445 4.47 -11.61 -7.39
N GLY A 446 3.38 -10.86 -7.53
CA GLY A 446 2.50 -10.51 -6.42
C GLY A 446 1.87 -11.75 -5.76
N GLN A 447 1.36 -12.69 -6.55
CA GLN A 447 0.81 -13.95 -6.04
C GLN A 447 1.86 -14.79 -5.29
N ASN A 448 3.06 -14.92 -5.86
CA ASN A 448 4.15 -15.68 -5.26
C ASN A 448 4.62 -15.02 -3.95
N ARG A 449 4.72 -13.69 -3.88
CA ARG A 449 5.11 -12.98 -2.66
C ARG A 449 4.15 -13.24 -1.50
N MET A 450 2.85 -13.32 -1.78
CA MET A 450 1.83 -13.70 -0.79
C MET A 450 2.00 -15.13 -0.30
N LEU A 451 2.16 -16.07 -1.23
CA LEU A 451 2.40 -17.47 -0.90
C LEU A 451 3.70 -17.65 -0.08
N ASN A 452 4.76 -16.96 -0.47
CA ASN A 452 6.05 -17.01 0.20
C ASN A 452 6.01 -16.39 1.60
N MET A 453 5.18 -15.38 1.85
CA MET A 453 4.92 -14.90 3.21
C MET A 453 4.33 -15.98 4.11
N LEU A 454 3.37 -16.77 3.62
CA LEU A 454 2.80 -17.89 4.39
C LEU A 454 3.87 -18.94 4.75
N PHE A 455 4.74 -19.28 3.80
CA PHE A 455 5.83 -20.22 4.08
C PHE A 455 6.85 -19.64 5.05
N ARG A 456 7.23 -18.37 4.90
CA ARG A 456 8.16 -17.70 5.84
C ARG A 456 7.62 -17.66 7.25
N GLU A 457 6.32 -17.43 7.46
CA GLU A 457 5.75 -17.46 8.81
C GLU A 457 5.90 -18.83 9.47
N GLY A 458 5.64 -19.91 8.72
CA GLY A 458 5.81 -21.27 9.23
C GLY A 458 7.28 -21.71 9.36
N LEU A 459 8.20 -21.09 8.60
CA LEU A 459 9.63 -21.38 8.63
C LEU A 459 10.43 -20.55 9.65
N LYS A 460 9.80 -19.60 10.36
CA LYS A 460 10.47 -18.81 11.42
C LYS A 460 11.15 -19.68 12.49
N GLU A 461 10.59 -20.87 12.76
CA GLU A 461 11.14 -21.81 13.73
C GLU A 461 12.29 -22.66 13.16
N SER A 462 12.55 -22.59 11.86
CA SER A 462 13.61 -23.34 11.17
C SER A 462 14.15 -22.59 9.94
N PRO A 463 14.73 -21.39 10.12
CA PRO A 463 15.15 -20.53 9.00
C PRO A 463 16.31 -21.10 8.18
N ASP A 464 17.10 -22.00 8.77
CA ASP A 464 18.18 -22.72 8.08
C ASP A 464 17.67 -23.57 6.90
N ASN A 465 16.38 -23.90 6.87
CA ASN A 465 15.77 -24.67 5.77
C ASN A 465 15.59 -23.86 4.48
N ILE A 466 15.74 -22.53 4.51
CA ILE A 466 15.61 -21.64 3.34
C ILE A 466 16.95 -21.01 2.96
N LYS A 467 18.04 -21.27 3.71
CA LYS A 467 19.31 -20.59 3.44
C LYS A 467 19.79 -20.93 2.02
N TYR A 468 20.10 -19.87 1.29
CA TYR A 468 20.68 -19.90 -0.06
C TYR A 468 21.83 -20.92 -0.09
N TYR A 469 21.88 -21.74 -1.15
CA TYR A 469 22.96 -22.67 -1.53
C TYR A 469 22.93 -24.12 -1.00
N ASP A 470 21.78 -24.81 -1.01
CA ASP A 470 21.79 -26.28 -1.14
C ASP A 470 21.44 -26.67 -2.59
N GLU A 471 22.29 -27.47 -3.25
CA GLU A 471 22.05 -28.02 -4.60
C GLU A 471 20.74 -28.84 -4.69
N ASN A 472 20.24 -29.29 -3.53
CA ASN A 472 18.92 -29.91 -3.40
C ASN A 472 18.26 -29.48 -2.07
N PRO A 473 17.29 -28.55 -2.08
CA PRO A 473 16.71 -27.99 -0.86
C PRO A 473 15.68 -28.95 -0.25
N ARG A 474 16.10 -30.16 0.11
CA ARG A 474 15.21 -31.25 0.54
C ARG A 474 14.37 -30.87 1.76
N LYS A 475 14.99 -30.23 2.76
CA LYS A 475 14.29 -29.76 3.97
C LYS A 475 13.22 -28.70 3.65
N CYS A 476 13.51 -27.80 2.71
CA CYS A 476 12.51 -26.85 2.23
C CYS A 476 11.36 -27.59 1.53
N GLN A 477 11.68 -28.55 0.65
CA GLN A 477 10.67 -29.30 -0.09
C GLN A 477 9.74 -30.06 0.86
N GLU A 478 10.26 -30.78 1.86
CA GLU A 478 9.47 -31.47 2.88
C GLU A 478 8.55 -30.50 3.65
N PHE A 479 9.05 -29.32 4.01
CA PHE A 479 8.25 -28.30 4.70
C PHE A 479 7.13 -27.73 3.81
N VAL A 480 7.47 -27.39 2.56
CA VAL A 480 6.54 -26.79 1.60
C VAL A 480 5.43 -27.79 1.29
N VAL A 481 5.75 -29.07 1.05
CA VAL A 481 4.76 -30.14 0.86
C VAL A 481 3.82 -30.22 2.06
N GLY A 482 4.36 -30.30 3.28
CA GLY A 482 3.56 -30.38 4.50
C GLY A 482 2.65 -29.16 4.70
N SER A 483 3.11 -27.97 4.30
CA SER A 483 2.33 -26.73 4.36
C SER A 483 1.27 -26.65 3.26
N CYS A 484 1.59 -27.07 2.04
CA CYS A 484 0.69 -27.12 0.89
C CYS A 484 -0.55 -27.99 1.15
N THR A 485 -0.43 -29.07 1.95
CA THR A 485 -1.59 -29.90 2.36
C THR A 485 -2.71 -29.11 3.06
N LYS A 486 -2.38 -27.96 3.64
CA LYS A 486 -3.29 -27.09 4.39
C LYS A 486 -3.83 -25.94 3.55
N LEU A 487 -3.29 -25.73 2.35
CA LEU A 487 -3.68 -24.66 1.44
C LEU A 487 -4.66 -25.19 0.40
N LYS A 488 -5.80 -24.51 0.25
CA LYS A 488 -6.75 -24.78 -0.85
C LYS A 488 -6.40 -24.01 -2.12
N LYS A 489 -5.83 -22.81 -1.96
CA LYS A 489 -5.34 -21.92 -3.01
C LYS A 489 -3.86 -22.22 -3.30
N TYR A 490 -3.37 -21.91 -4.50
CA TYR A 490 -1.98 -22.13 -4.94
C TYR A 490 -1.59 -23.59 -5.23
N LEU A 491 -2.57 -24.44 -5.53
CA LEU A 491 -2.31 -25.81 -5.94
C LEU A 491 -1.25 -25.91 -7.06
N PRO A 492 -1.29 -25.10 -8.14
CA PRO A 492 -0.33 -25.23 -9.24
C PRO A 492 1.13 -25.06 -8.79
N GLN A 493 1.39 -24.10 -7.90
CA GLN A 493 2.72 -23.87 -7.31
C GLN A 493 3.13 -25.02 -6.39
N CYS A 494 2.19 -25.55 -5.60
CA CYS A 494 2.43 -26.67 -4.69
C CYS A 494 2.78 -27.99 -5.39
N LEU A 495 2.39 -28.16 -6.66
CA LEU A 495 2.70 -29.37 -7.44
C LEU A 495 4.19 -29.51 -7.80
N TYR A 496 4.99 -28.44 -7.67
CA TYR A 496 6.44 -28.46 -7.91
C TYR A 496 7.22 -27.86 -6.72
N PRO A 497 7.35 -28.60 -5.60
CA PRO A 497 7.97 -28.09 -4.36
C PRO A 497 9.39 -27.56 -4.55
N LYS A 498 10.18 -28.16 -5.45
CA LYS A 498 11.55 -27.71 -5.75
C LYS A 498 11.57 -26.30 -6.34
N GLU A 499 10.71 -26.02 -7.33
CA GLU A 499 10.58 -24.70 -7.94
C GLU A 499 10.07 -23.68 -6.94
N LEU A 500 9.10 -24.09 -6.11
CA LEU A 500 8.56 -23.25 -5.06
C LEU A 500 9.62 -22.85 -4.01
N CYS A 501 10.53 -23.77 -3.65
CA CYS A 501 11.65 -23.46 -2.77
C CYS A 501 12.61 -22.41 -3.38
N TYR A 502 12.92 -22.50 -4.67
CA TYR A 502 13.69 -21.45 -5.34
C TYR A 502 12.93 -20.14 -5.39
N ALA A 503 11.63 -20.16 -5.68
CA ALA A 503 10.79 -18.95 -5.69
C ALA A 503 10.74 -18.26 -4.31
N VAL A 504 10.70 -19.01 -3.21
CA VAL A 504 10.79 -18.44 -1.84
C VAL A 504 12.16 -17.79 -1.63
N SER A 505 13.23 -18.46 -2.06
CA SER A 505 14.60 -17.96 -1.94
C SER A 505 14.81 -16.67 -2.74
N ASP A 506 14.38 -16.64 -4.00
CA ASP A 506 14.48 -15.47 -4.88
C ASP A 506 13.67 -14.30 -4.34
N ASP A 507 12.47 -14.54 -3.81
CA ASP A 507 11.65 -13.50 -3.17
C ASP A 507 12.33 -12.90 -1.93
N ILE A 508 12.98 -13.71 -1.09
CA ILE A 508 13.79 -13.21 0.05
C ILE A 508 14.94 -12.34 -0.45
N PHE A 509 15.62 -12.76 -1.52
CA PHE A 509 16.71 -11.99 -2.12
C PHE A 509 16.22 -10.65 -2.66
N LEU A 510 15.12 -10.64 -3.43
CA LEU A 510 14.53 -9.42 -3.99
C LEU A 510 14.06 -8.47 -2.90
N GLN A 511 13.35 -8.96 -1.88
CA GLN A 511 12.92 -8.15 -0.75
C GLN A 511 14.10 -7.60 0.05
N SER A 512 15.19 -8.36 0.14
CA SER A 512 16.43 -7.86 0.75
C SER A 512 17.05 -6.74 -0.10
N LYS A 513 17.01 -6.84 -1.42
CA LYS A 513 17.48 -5.77 -2.33
C LYS A 513 16.62 -4.50 -2.20
N GLU A 514 15.28 -4.65 -2.23
CA GLU A 514 14.32 -3.56 -2.02
C GLU A 514 14.55 -2.86 -0.67
N LEU A 515 14.62 -3.64 0.43
CA LEU A 515 14.93 -3.10 1.75
C LEU A 515 16.29 -2.40 1.77
N GLY A 516 17.28 -2.94 1.06
CA GLY A 516 18.62 -2.37 0.99
C GLY A 516 18.64 -0.95 0.42
N VAL A 517 17.83 -0.69 -0.62
CA VAL A 517 17.69 0.64 -1.23
C VAL A 517 16.96 1.59 -0.31
N LEU A 518 15.80 1.18 0.24
CA LEU A 518 15.07 2.00 1.22
C LEU A 518 15.93 2.39 2.43
N LEU A 519 16.78 1.47 2.90
CA LEU A 519 17.71 1.74 3.99
C LEU A 519 18.87 2.66 3.59
N ASP A 520 19.28 2.72 2.32
CA ASP A 520 20.31 3.67 1.91
C ASP A 520 19.80 5.10 1.97
N ASP A 521 18.51 5.32 1.70
CA ASP A 521 17.89 6.64 1.75
C ASP A 521 17.51 7.05 3.17
N GLN A 522 16.95 6.13 3.96
CA GLN A 522 16.29 6.49 5.23
C GLN A 522 17.10 6.15 6.49
N ARG A 523 18.07 5.22 6.48
CA ARG A 523 18.64 4.70 7.74
C ARG A 523 19.35 5.76 8.59
N ASP A 524 19.94 6.76 7.93
CA ASP A 524 20.80 7.75 8.58
C ASP A 524 19.96 8.91 9.16
N PHE A 525 18.82 9.21 8.53
CA PHE A 525 17.87 10.24 8.94
C PHE A 525 16.41 9.74 8.90
N PRO A 526 16.05 8.69 9.66
CA PRO A 526 14.74 8.08 9.54
C PRO A 526 13.63 8.97 10.14
N LEU A 527 12.43 8.87 9.59
CA LEU A 527 11.21 9.37 10.20
C LEU A 527 10.69 8.40 11.28
N GLU A 528 9.73 8.85 12.08
CA GLU A 528 9.14 8.00 13.13
C GLU A 528 8.42 6.77 12.56
N GLU A 529 7.77 6.94 11.40
CA GLU A 529 7.12 5.86 10.65
C GLU A 529 8.14 4.85 10.11
N ASP A 530 9.27 5.31 9.56
CA ASP A 530 10.37 4.44 9.13
C ASP A 530 10.90 3.57 10.26
N CYS A 531 10.95 4.13 11.47
CA CYS A 531 11.39 3.41 12.67
C CYS A 531 10.44 2.30 13.11
N LEU A 532 9.20 2.29 12.63
CA LEU A 532 8.25 1.21 12.80
C LEU A 532 8.36 0.24 11.61
N GLU A 533 8.13 0.73 10.39
CA GLU A 533 8.00 -0.10 9.20
C GLU A 533 9.32 -0.76 8.78
N LEU A 534 10.39 0.02 8.61
CA LEU A 534 11.68 -0.52 8.17
C LEU A 534 12.32 -1.39 9.26
N LYS A 535 12.05 -1.08 10.54
CA LYS A 535 12.53 -1.89 11.66
C LYS A 535 11.85 -3.26 11.69
N GLU A 536 10.55 -3.31 11.41
CA GLU A 536 9.82 -4.56 11.25
C GLU A 536 10.34 -5.37 10.05
N LYS A 537 10.49 -4.73 8.88
CA LYS A 537 11.07 -5.38 7.68
C LYS A 537 12.48 -5.93 7.95
N CYS A 538 13.33 -5.16 8.64
CA CYS A 538 14.65 -5.61 9.09
C CYS A 538 14.55 -6.86 9.98
N ALA A 539 13.66 -6.88 10.98
CA ALA A 539 13.50 -8.03 11.86
C ALA A 539 13.02 -9.28 11.12
N GLN A 540 12.11 -9.10 10.15
CA GLN A 540 11.60 -10.20 9.33
C GLN A 540 12.68 -10.77 8.39
N LEU A 541 13.42 -9.92 7.67
CA LEU A 541 14.37 -10.35 6.64
C LEU A 541 15.75 -10.75 7.18
N GLU A 542 16.25 -10.15 8.28
CA GLU A 542 17.53 -10.56 8.91
C GLU A 542 17.52 -12.01 9.40
N THR A 543 16.34 -12.60 9.61
CA THR A 543 16.20 -14.03 9.93
C THR A 543 16.69 -14.93 8.79
N TYR A 544 16.61 -14.45 7.54
CA TYR A 544 16.88 -15.23 6.33
C TYR A 544 18.09 -14.72 5.53
N SER A 545 18.40 -13.42 5.63
CA SER A 545 19.46 -12.77 4.85
C SER A 545 20.23 -11.76 5.69
N ASN A 546 21.56 -11.86 5.66
CA ASN A 546 22.44 -10.92 6.35
C ASN A 546 22.87 -9.71 5.50
N SER A 547 22.36 -9.58 4.27
CA SER A 547 22.80 -8.55 3.32
C SER A 547 22.59 -7.12 3.83
N ASN A 548 21.64 -6.91 4.74
CA ASN A 548 21.32 -5.59 5.28
C ASN A 548 21.65 -5.42 6.78
N SER A 549 22.31 -6.38 7.43
CA SER A 549 22.44 -6.38 8.90
C SER A 549 23.12 -5.12 9.45
N GLN A 550 24.14 -4.59 8.75
CA GLN A 550 24.79 -3.34 9.13
C GLN A 550 23.84 -2.14 8.98
N LYS A 551 23.13 -2.06 7.85
CA LYS A 551 22.17 -0.98 7.57
C LYS A 551 21.03 -0.97 8.59
N CYS A 552 20.47 -2.15 8.90
CA CYS A 552 19.46 -2.35 9.92
C CYS A 552 19.96 -2.02 11.33
N ALA A 553 21.21 -2.37 11.67
CA ALA A 553 21.83 -1.96 12.92
C ALA A 553 21.95 -0.43 13.04
N THR A 554 22.31 0.26 11.96
CA THR A 554 22.35 1.73 11.89
C THR A 554 20.96 2.33 12.10
N LEU A 555 19.95 1.85 11.35
CA LEU A 555 18.55 2.29 11.52
C LEU A 555 18.11 2.17 12.98
N ARG A 556 18.33 1.00 13.62
CA ARG A 556 17.96 0.78 15.03
C ARG A 556 18.63 1.78 15.98
N ARG A 557 19.91 2.11 15.74
CA ARG A 557 20.65 3.10 16.54
C ARG A 557 20.07 4.50 16.33
N ARG A 558 19.82 4.90 15.08
CA ARG A 558 19.23 6.20 14.73
C ARG A 558 17.81 6.36 15.27
N CYS A 559 16.96 5.35 15.15
CA CYS A 559 15.63 5.33 15.75
C CYS A 559 15.66 5.44 17.27
N LYS A 560 16.62 4.77 17.94
CA LYS A 560 16.81 4.92 19.38
C LYS A 560 17.24 6.34 19.74
N TYR A 561 18.16 6.92 18.96
CA TYR A 561 18.61 8.30 19.14
C TYR A 561 17.44 9.28 19.01
N LEU A 562 16.65 9.21 17.94
CA LEU A 562 15.47 10.06 17.72
C LEU A 562 14.50 10.00 18.89
N ARG A 563 14.16 8.78 19.35
CA ARG A 563 13.26 8.59 20.50
C ARG A 563 13.79 9.27 21.77
N VAL A 564 15.09 9.17 22.02
CA VAL A 564 15.73 9.76 23.20
C VAL A 564 15.80 11.28 23.08
N SER A 565 16.14 11.81 21.91
CA SER A 565 16.20 13.24 21.62
C SER A 565 14.82 13.91 21.68
N GLU A 566 13.77 13.27 21.17
CA GLU A 566 12.38 13.72 21.37
C GLU A 566 11.98 13.71 22.85
N GLY A 567 12.47 12.74 23.63
CA GLY A 567 12.31 12.73 25.08
C GLY A 567 12.91 13.97 25.75
N PHE A 568 14.11 14.39 25.34
CA PHE A 568 14.72 15.65 25.81
C PHE A 568 13.93 16.88 25.38
N ARG A 569 13.52 16.93 24.12
CA ARG A 569 12.75 18.05 23.57
C ARG A 569 11.48 18.28 24.39
N LYS A 570 10.72 17.22 24.66
CA LYS A 570 9.51 17.27 25.51
C LYS A 570 9.80 17.78 26.92
N VAL A 571 10.96 17.44 27.51
CA VAL A 571 11.37 17.95 28.83
C VAL A 571 11.68 19.45 28.79
N PHE A 572 12.31 19.95 27.71
CA PHE A 572 12.58 21.38 27.55
C PHE A 572 11.31 22.18 27.24
N LEU A 573 10.42 21.67 26.39
CA LEU A 573 9.12 22.33 26.11
C LEU A 573 8.28 22.52 27.39
N LYS A 574 8.33 21.57 28.33
CA LYS A 574 7.65 21.68 29.63
C LYS A 574 8.19 22.80 30.53
N ARG A 575 9.37 23.37 30.23
CA ARG A 575 9.93 24.51 30.99
C ARG A 575 9.33 25.85 30.57
N GLU A 576 8.71 25.91 29.40
CA GLU A 576 8.13 27.13 28.83
C GLU A 576 9.15 28.29 28.77
N ASP A 577 10.42 27.94 28.50
CA ASP A 577 11.54 28.87 28.34
C ASP A 577 12.10 28.80 26.91
N ASP A 578 13.22 29.50 26.68
CA ASP A 578 13.88 29.54 25.39
C ASP A 578 15.04 28.53 25.26
N SER A 579 15.00 27.43 26.02
CA SER A 579 15.99 26.35 25.97
C SER A 579 16.12 25.74 24.58
N LEU A 580 15.10 25.78 23.73
CA LEU A 580 15.13 25.21 22.37
C LEU A 580 15.39 26.28 21.29
N LYS A 581 15.94 27.45 21.68
CA LYS A 581 16.61 28.36 20.73
C LYS A 581 17.99 27.85 20.36
N LYS A 582 18.39 28.12 19.12
CA LYS A 582 19.71 27.77 18.57
C LYS A 582 20.86 28.19 19.48
N GLU A 583 20.78 29.38 20.08
CA GLU A 583 21.83 29.96 20.93
C GLU A 583 21.90 29.34 22.33
N ASN A 584 20.78 28.82 22.83
CA ASN A 584 20.65 28.38 24.23
C ASN A 584 20.66 26.86 24.41
N CYS A 585 20.30 26.11 23.36
CA CYS A 585 20.08 24.67 23.46
C CYS A 585 21.28 23.90 24.01
N THR A 586 22.48 24.13 23.48
CA THR A 586 23.67 23.38 23.90
C THR A 586 23.93 23.53 25.39
N LYS A 587 23.76 24.75 25.92
CA LYS A 587 23.92 25.04 27.35
C LYS A 587 22.84 24.34 28.18
N ALA A 588 21.57 24.46 27.78
CA ALA A 588 20.45 23.82 28.47
C ALA A 588 20.56 22.28 28.47
N LEU A 589 21.05 21.71 27.38
CA LEU A 589 21.32 20.28 27.22
C LEU A 589 22.47 19.82 28.12
N GLN A 590 23.60 20.54 28.12
CA GLN A 590 24.74 20.26 28.99
C GLN A 590 24.33 20.23 30.47
N GLU A 591 23.65 21.28 30.95
CA GLU A 591 23.17 21.37 32.33
C GLU A 591 22.27 20.18 32.71
N LYS A 592 21.39 19.76 31.80
CA LYS A 592 20.51 18.63 32.02
C LYS A 592 21.28 17.30 32.05
N CYS A 593 22.22 17.12 31.13
CA CYS A 593 23.06 15.93 31.06
C CYS A 593 23.94 15.77 32.31
N ASP A 594 24.50 16.86 32.84
CA ASP A 594 25.28 16.86 34.09
C ASP A 594 24.44 16.51 35.32
N ALA A 595 23.16 16.92 35.34
CA ALA A 595 22.24 16.52 36.39
C ALA A 595 21.89 15.01 36.34
N LEU A 596 21.84 14.43 35.14
CA LEU A 596 21.50 13.02 34.90
C LEU A 596 22.68 12.07 35.12
N SER A 597 23.91 12.48 34.84
CA SER A 597 25.13 11.68 35.03
C SER A 597 25.36 11.27 36.49
N ARG A 598 24.75 11.98 37.44
CA ARG A 598 24.75 11.64 38.88
C ARG A 598 23.86 10.44 39.25
N LYS A 599 23.09 9.85 38.32
CA LYS A 599 22.20 8.69 38.54
C LYS A 599 22.72 7.43 37.83
N ARG A 600 22.69 6.27 38.51
CA ARG A 600 23.29 4.96 38.09
C ARG A 600 22.83 4.37 36.74
N ARG A 601 21.72 4.84 36.15
CA ARG A 601 21.27 4.48 34.80
C ARG A 601 20.82 5.75 34.07
N ASN A 602 21.54 6.16 33.03
CA ASN A 602 21.17 7.28 32.18
C ASN A 602 20.69 6.76 30.81
N PRO A 603 19.37 6.68 30.56
CA PRO A 603 18.85 6.27 29.25
C PRO A 603 19.18 7.27 28.13
N PHE A 604 19.69 8.46 28.48
CA PHE A 604 20.03 9.55 27.58
C PHE A 604 21.52 9.65 27.21
N GLY A 605 22.34 8.66 27.58
CA GLY A 605 23.81 8.75 27.44
C GLY A 605 24.31 9.03 26.01
N PHE A 606 23.57 8.60 24.98
CA PHE A 606 23.94 8.83 23.58
C PHE A 606 23.69 10.27 23.12
N SER A 607 22.51 10.83 23.38
CA SER A 607 22.20 12.25 23.06
C SER A 607 23.04 13.23 23.87
N CYS A 608 23.41 12.87 25.12
CA CYS A 608 24.34 13.66 25.92
C CYS A 608 25.79 13.64 25.39
N ALA A 609 26.16 12.64 24.57
CA ALA A 609 27.47 12.56 23.93
C ALA A 609 27.53 13.33 22.60
N LEU A 610 26.39 13.55 21.94
CA LEU A 610 26.26 14.25 20.65
C LEU A 610 25.43 15.52 20.81
N GLN A 611 25.91 16.47 21.62
CA GLN A 611 25.10 17.61 22.04
C GLN A 611 24.73 18.55 20.89
N GLU A 612 25.67 18.82 19.98
CA GLU A 612 25.43 19.68 18.81
C GLU A 612 24.35 19.09 17.91
N GLU A 613 24.53 17.83 17.46
CA GLU A 613 23.55 17.13 16.62
C GLU A 613 22.17 17.01 17.31
N THR A 614 22.16 16.73 18.62
CA THR A 614 20.92 16.64 19.41
C THR A 614 20.21 17.98 19.44
N CYS A 615 20.95 19.07 19.65
CA CYS A 615 20.38 20.40 19.66
C CYS A 615 19.91 20.86 18.29
N GLU A 616 20.67 20.60 17.22
CA GLU A 616 20.23 20.88 15.85
C GLU A 616 18.90 20.20 15.54
N TYR A 617 18.78 18.91 15.87
CA TYR A 617 17.53 18.16 15.71
C TYR A 617 16.36 18.78 16.50
N MET A 618 16.55 19.00 17.81
CA MET A 618 15.46 19.51 18.67
C MET A 618 15.04 20.93 18.28
N VAL A 619 16.00 21.80 17.94
CA VAL A 619 15.74 23.17 17.49
C VAL A 619 15.01 23.17 16.14
N ALA A 620 15.45 22.36 15.18
CA ALA A 620 14.79 22.25 13.87
C ALA A 620 13.33 21.79 14.02
N ARG A 621 13.09 20.71 14.77
CA ARG A 621 11.72 20.24 15.06
C ARG A 621 10.85 21.29 15.75
N THR A 622 11.42 22.02 16.70
CA THR A 622 10.69 23.10 17.39
C THR A 622 10.32 24.23 16.42
N LYS A 623 11.22 24.60 15.50
CA LYS A 623 10.92 25.60 14.47
C LYS A 623 9.81 25.15 13.52
N ASP A 624 9.82 23.89 13.08
CA ASP A 624 8.75 23.35 12.24
C ASP A 624 7.40 23.41 12.97
N GLU A 625 7.36 23.02 14.25
CA GLU A 625 6.14 23.10 15.07
C GLU A 625 5.63 24.55 15.23
N CYS A 626 6.53 25.53 15.38
CA CYS A 626 6.16 26.95 15.40
C CYS A 626 5.56 27.41 14.07
N PHE A 627 6.18 27.03 12.96
CA PHE A 627 5.70 27.35 11.62
C PHE A 627 4.29 26.77 11.40
N TYR A 628 4.09 25.49 11.70
CA TYR A 628 2.79 24.85 11.55
C TYR A 628 1.75 25.39 12.52
N LEU A 629 2.10 25.72 13.76
CA LEU A 629 1.15 26.33 14.69
C LEU A 629 0.61 27.64 14.13
N LYS A 630 1.50 28.52 13.66
CA LYS A 630 1.12 29.78 13.05
C LYS A 630 0.21 29.57 11.83
N ASP A 631 0.68 28.77 10.86
CA ASP A 631 -0.05 28.53 9.60
C ASP A 631 -1.42 27.88 9.86
N ASN A 632 -1.50 26.93 10.78
CA ASN A 632 -2.74 26.28 11.14
C ASN A 632 -3.69 27.20 11.92
N MET A 633 -3.19 28.09 12.79
CA MET A 633 -4.02 29.09 13.49
C MET A 633 -4.68 30.04 12.50
N GLU A 634 -3.91 30.53 11.52
CA GLU A 634 -4.39 31.40 10.45
C GLU A 634 -5.36 30.68 9.53
N SER A 635 -4.95 29.52 9.00
CA SER A 635 -5.74 28.76 8.02
C SER A 635 -7.05 28.19 8.59
N LYS A 636 -7.13 27.95 9.91
CA LYS A 636 -8.39 27.57 10.59
C LYS A 636 -9.14 28.76 11.19
N ALA A 637 -8.63 29.99 11.02
CA ALA A 637 -9.19 31.20 11.61
C ALA A 637 -9.52 31.05 13.11
N ILE A 638 -8.61 30.44 13.89
CA ILE A 638 -8.90 29.99 15.26
C ILE A 638 -9.37 31.12 16.18
N LEU A 639 -8.82 32.32 16.02
CA LEU A 639 -9.26 33.49 16.80
C LEU A 639 -10.72 33.88 16.56
N GLN A 640 -11.29 33.55 15.40
CA GLN A 640 -12.72 33.76 15.09
C GLN A 640 -13.56 32.60 15.63
N GLU A 641 -13.08 31.37 15.54
CA GLU A 641 -13.77 30.20 16.10
C GLU A 641 -13.91 30.29 17.62
N ILE A 642 -12.90 30.81 18.31
CA ILE A 642 -12.95 31.10 19.75
C ILE A 642 -14.02 32.15 20.07
N GLU A 643 -14.12 33.23 19.29
CA GLU A 643 -15.16 34.24 19.48
C GLU A 643 -16.57 33.67 19.29
N LYS A 644 -16.77 32.79 18.31
CA LYS A 644 -18.05 32.09 18.09
C LYS A 644 -18.35 31.12 19.23
N ALA A 645 -17.34 30.42 19.73
CA ALA A 645 -17.44 29.43 20.80
C ALA A 645 -17.74 30.04 22.17
N ASN A 646 -17.66 31.36 22.36
CA ASN A 646 -18.02 32.05 23.63
C ASN A 646 -19.44 31.71 24.14
N LYS A 647 -20.33 31.17 23.30
CA LYS A 647 -21.67 30.70 23.68
C LYS A 647 -21.73 29.24 24.15
N ASN A 648 -20.65 28.48 23.99
CA ASN A 648 -20.52 27.07 24.39
C ASN A 648 -19.20 26.89 25.16
N GLU A 649 -19.29 26.88 26.50
CA GLU A 649 -18.13 26.83 27.39
C GLU A 649 -17.24 25.60 27.16
N THR A 650 -17.83 24.44 26.80
CA THR A 650 -17.05 23.21 26.57
C THR A 650 -16.15 23.36 25.33
N THR A 651 -16.73 23.83 24.22
CA THR A 651 -15.98 24.04 22.97
C THR A 651 -14.93 25.15 23.13
N LEU A 652 -15.23 26.20 23.90
CA LEU A 652 -14.27 27.25 24.21
C LEU A 652 -13.10 26.71 25.04
N GLU A 653 -13.36 25.91 26.07
CA GLU A 653 -12.34 25.26 26.90
C GLU A 653 -11.45 24.33 26.05
N GLU A 654 -12.04 23.52 25.18
CA GLU A 654 -11.30 22.64 24.25
C GLU A 654 -10.40 23.40 23.29
N LEU A 655 -10.91 24.46 22.64
CA LEU A 655 -10.11 25.28 21.73
C LEU A 655 -8.96 25.99 22.47
N CYS A 656 -9.26 26.65 23.59
CA CYS A 656 -8.24 27.34 24.36
C CYS A 656 -7.17 26.39 24.90
N THR A 657 -7.53 25.22 25.42
CA THR A 657 -6.55 24.25 25.93
C THR A 657 -5.72 23.62 24.82
N THR A 658 -6.34 23.26 23.69
CA THR A 658 -5.64 22.62 22.57
C THR A 658 -4.58 23.55 21.96
N TRP A 659 -4.95 24.80 21.65
CA TRP A 659 -4.05 25.74 21.00
C TRP A 659 -3.13 26.47 21.99
N GLY A 660 -3.67 26.87 23.14
CA GLY A 660 -2.94 27.60 24.18
C GLY A 660 -1.78 26.83 24.75
N ARG A 661 -1.95 25.52 24.97
CA ARG A 661 -0.86 24.65 25.43
C ARG A 661 0.36 24.71 24.51
N HIS A 662 0.16 24.63 23.20
CA HIS A 662 1.26 24.71 22.24
C HIS A 662 1.85 26.12 22.18
N CYS A 663 1.02 27.16 22.27
CA CYS A 663 1.48 28.54 22.38
C CYS A 663 2.41 28.75 23.59
N HIS A 664 2.00 28.36 24.80
CA HIS A 664 2.83 28.51 26.00
C HIS A 664 4.17 27.75 25.88
N GLN A 665 4.17 26.55 25.29
CA GLN A 665 5.38 25.75 25.11
C GLN A 665 6.35 26.33 24.07
N LEU A 666 5.84 26.95 23.00
CA LEU A 666 6.64 27.33 21.83
C LEU A 666 6.99 28.82 21.76
N VAL A 667 6.15 29.72 22.29
CA VAL A 667 6.26 31.19 22.09
C VAL A 667 7.60 31.78 22.54
N LYS A 668 8.25 31.19 23.54
CA LYS A 668 9.57 31.63 24.00
C LYS A 668 10.70 31.17 23.09
N ASN A 669 10.54 30.03 22.41
CA ASN A 669 11.51 29.44 21.50
C ASN A 669 11.52 30.11 20.12
N CYS A 670 10.37 30.57 19.64
CA CYS A 670 10.19 31.18 18.31
C CYS A 670 9.31 32.45 18.38
N PRO A 671 9.74 33.49 19.11
CA PRO A 671 8.92 34.68 19.31
C PRO A 671 8.63 35.43 18.01
N ASP A 672 9.51 35.37 17.02
CA ASP A 672 9.31 36.09 15.74
C ASP A 672 8.15 35.51 14.91
N ASP A 673 7.84 34.22 15.10
CA ASP A 673 6.76 33.54 14.39
C ASP A 673 5.45 33.56 15.18
N LEU A 674 5.52 33.51 16.51
CA LEU A 674 4.35 33.30 17.37
C LEU A 674 3.90 34.52 18.18
N LYS A 675 4.71 35.58 18.26
CA LYS A 675 4.31 36.84 18.91
C LYS A 675 3.85 37.88 17.90
N LYS A 676 3.14 38.87 18.43
CA LYS A 676 2.75 40.06 17.68
C LYS A 676 3.97 40.86 17.23
N ASN A 677 4.14 41.07 15.93
CA ASN A 677 5.18 41.92 15.37
C ASN A 677 4.71 42.60 14.06
N LYS A 678 5.57 43.41 13.44
CA LYS A 678 5.22 44.16 12.21
C LYS A 678 4.74 43.25 11.06
N ASN A 679 5.22 42.02 11.00
CA ASN A 679 4.94 41.02 9.97
C ASN A 679 3.87 40.00 10.41
N ASN A 680 3.36 40.08 11.64
CA ASN A 680 2.46 39.11 12.25
C ASN A 680 1.38 39.87 13.05
N GLN A 681 0.48 40.54 12.34
CA GLN A 681 -0.51 41.45 12.91
C GLN A 681 -1.84 40.77 13.30
N GLY A 682 -2.01 39.48 13.02
CA GLY A 682 -3.17 38.68 13.44
C GLY A 682 -2.86 37.18 13.43
N TYR A 683 -3.56 36.41 14.29
CA TYR A 683 -3.34 34.96 14.50
C TYR A 683 -2.00 34.60 15.15
N ASN A 684 -1.71 35.24 16.28
CA ASN A 684 -0.54 34.97 17.12
C ASN A 684 -0.94 34.46 18.52
N CYS A 685 0.05 33.95 19.26
CA CYS A 685 -0.18 33.41 20.60
C CYS A 685 -0.54 34.50 21.63
N ASP A 686 -0.04 35.73 21.49
CA ASP A 686 -0.39 36.82 22.42
C ASP A 686 -1.91 37.14 22.35
N GLU A 687 -2.48 37.14 21.14
CA GLU A 687 -3.92 37.36 20.92
C GLU A 687 -4.77 36.16 21.35
N LEU A 688 -4.27 34.93 21.15
CA LEU A 688 -4.92 33.73 21.66
C LEU A 688 -5.02 33.78 23.19
N ASP A 689 -3.92 34.14 23.86
CA ASP A 689 -3.84 34.25 25.31
C ASP A 689 -4.80 35.32 25.86
N GLU A 690 -4.92 36.46 25.17
CA GLU A 690 -5.87 37.51 25.52
C GLU A 690 -7.32 37.00 25.48
N LYS A 691 -7.71 36.35 24.38
CA LYS A 691 -9.08 35.82 24.19
C LYS A 691 -9.40 34.64 25.09
N CYS A 692 -8.42 33.81 25.42
CA CYS A 692 -8.58 32.63 26.29
C CYS A 692 -8.29 32.91 27.77
N SER A 693 -7.98 34.16 28.13
CA SER A 693 -7.48 34.54 29.46
C SER A 693 -8.39 34.08 30.61
N ASP A 694 -9.71 34.24 30.49
CA ASP A 694 -10.66 33.82 31.52
C ASP A 694 -10.78 32.30 31.63
N THR A 695 -10.70 31.58 30.51
CA THR A 695 -10.64 30.12 30.47
C THR A 695 -9.38 29.60 31.17
N PHE A 696 -8.22 30.19 30.89
CA PHE A 696 -6.97 29.80 31.55
C PHE A 696 -6.96 30.09 33.05
N LYS A 697 -7.54 31.21 33.50
CA LYS A 697 -7.72 31.49 34.94
C LYS A 697 -8.60 30.41 35.59
N LYS A 698 -9.73 30.05 34.98
CA LYS A 698 -10.62 28.99 35.48
C LYS A 698 -9.89 27.63 35.57
N LEU A 699 -9.15 27.25 34.54
CA LEU A 699 -8.37 26.01 34.52
C LEU A 699 -7.31 25.97 35.62
N LYS A 700 -6.58 27.07 35.81
CA LYS A 700 -5.60 27.20 36.89
C LYS A 700 -6.25 27.02 38.27
N LEU A 701 -7.42 27.63 38.49
CA LEU A 701 -8.19 27.45 39.72
C LEU A 701 -8.67 26.00 39.90
N LYS A 702 -9.10 25.32 38.82
CA LYS A 702 -9.47 23.88 38.85
C LYS A 702 -8.26 23.02 39.22
N ASP A 703 -7.07 23.30 38.69
CA ASP A 703 -5.85 22.56 39.00
C ASP A 703 -5.38 22.77 40.45
N GLU A 704 -5.38 24.03 40.92
CA GLU A 704 -5.08 24.38 42.31
C GLU A 704 -6.06 23.69 43.27
N LEU A 705 -7.35 23.71 42.94
CA LEU A 705 -8.40 23.02 43.69
C LEU A 705 -8.18 21.50 43.69
N THR A 706 -7.88 20.91 42.53
CA THR A 706 -7.58 19.48 42.40
C THR A 706 -6.38 19.10 43.27
N HIS A 707 -5.31 19.89 43.28
CA HIS A 707 -4.14 19.64 44.11
C HIS A 707 -4.43 19.79 45.61
N LEU A 708 -5.29 20.73 46.01
CA LEU A 708 -5.75 20.90 47.40
C LEU A 708 -6.66 19.74 47.86
N LEU A 709 -7.42 19.16 46.93
CA LEU A 709 -8.34 18.05 47.19
C LEU A 709 -7.68 16.67 47.07
N LYS A 710 -6.52 16.58 46.40
CA LYS A 710 -5.76 15.34 46.18
C LYS A 710 -5.26 14.79 47.53
N GLY A 711 -5.92 13.72 48.00
CA GLY A 711 -5.65 13.08 49.30
C GLY A 711 -6.61 13.50 50.44
N SER A 712 -7.50 14.45 50.18
CA SER A 712 -8.41 15.05 51.17
C SER A 712 -9.82 14.44 51.18
N LEU A 713 -10.18 13.73 50.10
CA LEU A 713 -11.54 13.27 49.84
C LEU A 713 -11.63 11.75 49.93
N LYS A 714 -12.49 11.24 50.83
CA LYS A 714 -12.69 9.79 51.07
C LYS A 714 -13.87 9.20 50.28
N GLY A 715 -14.68 10.02 49.62
CA GLY A 715 -15.83 9.59 48.81
C GLY A 715 -16.45 10.71 47.97
N GLU A 716 -17.35 10.36 47.05
CA GLU A 716 -18.00 11.28 46.10
C GLU A 716 -18.87 12.35 46.79
N ASP A 717 -19.53 12.00 47.89
CA ASP A 717 -20.37 12.92 48.67
C ASP A 717 -19.57 14.01 49.36
N ASP A 718 -18.39 13.67 49.92
CA ASP A 718 -17.47 14.65 50.52
C ASP A 718 -16.94 15.63 49.47
N CYS A 719 -16.75 15.16 48.23
CA CYS A 719 -16.32 15.99 47.10
C CYS A 719 -17.40 17.01 46.74
N LYS A 720 -18.65 16.55 46.54
CA LYS A 720 -19.79 17.43 46.20
C LYS A 720 -20.06 18.47 47.29
N LYS A 721 -19.93 18.08 48.56
CA LYS A 721 -20.13 18.99 49.69
C LYS A 721 -19.05 20.07 49.76
N THR A 722 -17.79 19.69 49.59
CA THR A 722 -16.65 20.63 49.59
C THR A 722 -16.68 21.58 48.38
N LEU A 723 -17.16 21.10 47.23
CA LEU A 723 -17.36 21.92 46.03
C LEU A 723 -18.55 22.89 46.13
N GLY A 724 -19.57 22.58 46.94
CA GLY A 724 -20.72 23.46 47.15
C GLY A 724 -20.49 24.56 48.21
N GLU A 725 -19.48 24.41 49.07
CA GLU A 725 -19.12 25.36 50.13
C GLU A 725 -18.09 26.42 49.67
N ARG A 726 -17.54 26.30 48.46
CA ARG A 726 -16.56 27.23 47.85
C ARG A 726 -17.09 27.74 46.53
#